data_AF-A0A3F2RCX0-F1
#
_entry.id   AF-A0A3F2RCX0-F1
#
_cell.length_a   1.000
_cell.length_b   1.000
_cell.length_c   1.000
_cell.angle_alpha   90.00
_cell.angle_beta   90.00
_cell.angle_gamma   90.00
#
_symmetry.space_group_name_H-M   'P 1'
#
loop_
_entity.id
_entity.type
_entity.pdbx_description
1 polymer ?
#
loop_
_entity_poly.entity_id
_entity_poly.type
_entity_poly.pdbx_seq_one_letter_code
_entity_poly.pdbx_strand_id
1 'polypeptide(L)'
;MQLTRCLAAVAAGATGLLFASHEVSAACYSWSSLYEDYLDGVCVCNETQCDSVSNDYQTLAAGQVGVYTTSQSGERLEYKAIKVDAKPVSSPTFTIDVSTQYQTIIGFGGAFTDAVAINVYKLSPKLQDMVLDQYFSETGLQYNLARVPIGSNDFSTSIYSYNGVEGDLAMKHFSIDVDKAPNSHKIDLIQRILKSTSRDIKLFASSWAPPVWMTKQNSTINCSLKGTPGDKYWKVLALYYSKFFDAYSEEGIDFWAMTVQNEPAKPLLAFAKWQTLRITAEEERDFIKLDLGPMMAKNHPDLKIIANDDQKPSLMSRLAPIEDPESLKYISGVATHWYQNIDFVLGGGDFDKLSEFHEEYPDLFILPAEACNGYMPFFLGTGKGPSLTDADTSWTRGENYGRDIIGDLNNFAAGWTDWNILLDTEGGPGWSENHVDAPILIDEENGAEFYKQPSFYYMGHYSKFIPAGSRRIKLTALEDVDNDLESCAFVTPENQVVLVFMNHKHKWLTDERFLEVLSISSAIPGPSSTQDNGEHTLLSLFYTFYWIGSIIFGGGQVMLPMLLDDVVMAGWVTKEQFLIGLALVQSLPGPLFNIAAYLGALLYGVSGSIVTTMGLFGPGIILFFGLLPLWERVRNNKSLKIFLSGVNASATGLIVASFMLLWEKAVHSNANAAVGLATALMVGVFRMPMSIAIILGSILGFLLSSEVFDLGQKDFCTP
;
A
#
# COMPACT_ATOMS: atom_id res chain seq x y z
N MET A 1 -55.92 9.14 51.34
CA MET A 1 -56.14 9.36 49.90
C MET A 1 -54.83 9.88 49.30
N GLN A 2 -53.85 8.98 49.16
CA GLN A 2 -52.51 9.23 48.62
C GLN A 2 -51.83 7.84 48.53
N LEU A 3 -52.35 6.97 47.67
CA LEU A 3 -51.84 5.60 47.49
C LEU A 3 -52.51 4.96 46.25
N THR A 4 -52.23 5.50 45.06
CA THR A 4 -52.65 4.89 43.77
C THR A 4 -51.85 5.42 42.57
N ARG A 5 -50.51 5.56 42.66
CA ARG A 5 -49.64 5.86 41.50
C ARG A 5 -48.24 5.22 41.50
N CYS A 6 -48.04 4.09 42.20
CA CYS A 6 -46.74 3.39 42.23
C CYS A 6 -46.75 1.93 41.74
N LEU A 7 -47.71 1.53 40.89
CA LEU A 7 -47.83 0.13 40.44
C LEU A 7 -48.01 -0.04 38.91
N ALA A 8 -47.60 0.95 38.11
CA ALA A 8 -47.70 0.87 36.64
C ALA A 8 -46.33 0.78 35.92
N ALA A 9 -45.22 0.62 36.65
CA ALA A 9 -43.87 0.62 36.06
C ALA A 9 -43.12 -0.74 36.15
N VAL A 10 -43.76 -1.81 36.61
CA VAL A 10 -43.11 -3.13 36.83
C VAL A 10 -43.76 -4.26 36.00
N ALA A 11 -44.62 -3.94 35.04
CA ALA A 11 -45.35 -4.95 34.24
C ALA A 11 -45.17 -4.80 32.72
N ALA A 12 -43.98 -4.38 32.27
CA ALA A 12 -43.58 -4.43 30.86
C ALA A 12 -42.29 -5.25 30.64
N GLY A 13 -41.94 -6.10 31.61
CA GLY A 13 -40.84 -7.06 31.51
C GLY A 13 -41.39 -8.47 31.74
N ALA A 14 -41.93 -9.08 30.69
CA ALA A 14 -42.11 -10.54 30.52
C ALA A 14 -43.14 -10.82 29.41
N THR A 15 -42.74 -10.69 28.14
CA THR A 15 -43.32 -11.44 27.00
C THR A 15 -42.53 -11.08 25.74
N GLY A 16 -41.49 -11.88 25.46
CA GLY A 16 -40.62 -11.70 24.30
C GLY A 16 -39.40 -12.60 24.33
N LEU A 17 -39.53 -13.81 24.87
CA LEU A 17 -38.54 -14.87 24.72
C LEU A 17 -39.12 -15.84 23.71
N LEU A 18 -38.64 -15.75 22.46
CA LEU A 18 -38.37 -16.86 21.54
C LEU A 18 -38.00 -16.27 20.16
N PHE A 19 -36.82 -16.66 19.70
CA PHE A 19 -36.19 -16.50 18.37
C PHE A 19 -35.20 -15.33 18.15
N ALA A 20 -33.99 -15.73 17.75
CA ALA A 20 -32.76 -15.00 17.40
C ALA A 20 -31.96 -14.38 18.57
N SER A 21 -30.91 -15.09 18.99
CA SER A 21 -29.76 -14.50 19.69
C SER A 21 -29.00 -13.61 18.71
N HIS A 22 -29.42 -12.36 18.52
CA HIS A 22 -28.53 -11.35 17.97
C HIS A 22 -27.55 -10.99 19.08
N GLU A 23 -26.31 -11.45 18.97
CA GLU A 23 -25.21 -10.91 19.77
C GLU A 23 -25.08 -9.44 19.40
N VAL A 24 -25.44 -8.56 20.34
CA VAL A 24 -25.21 -7.13 20.19
C VAL A 24 -23.69 -6.95 20.26
N SER A 25 -23.07 -6.70 19.10
CA SER A 25 -21.67 -6.29 19.01
C SER A 25 -21.44 -5.11 19.96
N ALA A 26 -20.50 -5.24 20.90
CA ALA A 26 -20.13 -4.12 21.74
C ALA A 26 -19.52 -3.02 20.84
N ALA A 27 -19.96 -1.77 21.03
CA ALA A 27 -19.42 -0.65 20.27
C ALA A 27 -17.99 -0.33 20.74
N CYS A 28 -17.18 0.19 19.83
CA CYS A 28 -15.86 0.73 20.15
C CYS A 28 -15.94 1.78 21.27
N TYR A 29 -15.05 1.66 22.25
CA TYR A 29 -14.90 2.61 23.35
C TYR A 29 -13.49 3.17 23.36
N SER A 30 -13.31 4.49 23.41
CA SER A 30 -12.01 5.13 23.17
C SER A 30 -11.30 5.68 24.42
N TRP A 31 -11.93 5.64 25.60
CA TRP A 31 -11.30 6.16 26.81
C TRP A 31 -10.31 5.14 27.40
N SER A 32 -9.10 5.60 27.68
CA SER A 32 -8.06 4.82 28.35
C SER A 32 -7.86 5.29 29.79
N SER A 33 -7.77 4.33 30.71
CA SER A 33 -7.42 4.61 32.10
C SER A 33 -5.92 4.88 32.28
N LEU A 34 -5.06 4.33 31.42
CA LEU A 34 -3.61 4.59 31.45
C LEU A 34 -3.28 6.04 31.07
N TYR A 35 -3.91 6.54 30.00
CA TYR A 35 -3.67 7.90 29.50
C TYR A 35 -4.55 8.97 30.17
N GLU A 36 -5.58 8.55 30.91
CA GLU A 36 -6.62 9.43 31.46
C GLU A 36 -7.26 10.33 30.38
N ASP A 37 -7.39 9.82 29.15
CA ASP A 37 -7.88 10.57 27.98
C ASP A 37 -8.65 9.67 26.99
N TYR A 38 -9.37 10.31 26.06
CA TYR A 38 -9.96 9.66 24.89
C TYR A 38 -8.93 9.55 23.77
N LEU A 39 -8.64 8.31 23.37
CA LEU A 39 -7.77 8.00 22.25
C LEU A 39 -8.60 8.00 20.96
N ASP A 40 -8.74 9.17 20.35
CA ASP A 40 -9.51 9.36 19.12
C ASP A 40 -9.04 8.39 18.02
N GLY A 41 -9.99 7.70 17.40
CA GLY A 41 -9.71 6.75 16.33
C GLY A 41 -9.30 5.35 16.79
N VAL A 42 -9.06 5.14 18.08
CA VAL A 42 -8.61 3.87 18.66
C VAL A 42 -9.71 3.27 19.52
N CYS A 43 -9.79 1.94 19.56
CA CYS A 43 -10.70 1.23 20.48
C CYS A 43 -9.91 0.59 21.61
N VAL A 44 -10.25 0.97 22.83
CA VAL A 44 -9.67 0.50 24.08
C VAL A 44 -10.46 -0.70 24.58
N CYS A 45 -9.76 -1.80 24.78
CA CYS A 45 -10.28 -3.02 25.35
C CYS A 45 -9.71 -3.23 26.76
N ASN A 46 -10.56 -3.63 27.70
CA ASN A 46 -10.19 -3.96 29.07
C ASN A 46 -11.02 -5.18 29.55
N GLU A 47 -10.83 -5.61 30.80
CA GLU A 47 -11.49 -6.82 31.29
C GLU A 47 -13.02 -6.81 31.22
N THR A 48 -13.64 -5.64 31.10
CA THR A 48 -15.10 -5.48 31.11
C THR A 48 -15.70 -5.20 29.73
N GLN A 49 -14.90 -4.76 28.77
CA GLN A 49 -15.37 -4.33 27.45
C GLN A 49 -14.32 -4.53 26.38
N CYS A 50 -14.75 -4.97 25.21
CA CYS A 50 -14.02 -4.91 23.96
C CYS A 50 -15.03 -5.10 22.83
N ASP A 51 -14.85 -4.41 21.72
CA ASP A 51 -15.72 -4.55 20.55
C ASP A 51 -15.48 -5.89 19.83
N SER A 52 -16.45 -6.32 19.04
CA SER A 52 -16.41 -7.57 18.27
C SER A 52 -16.92 -7.37 16.85
N VAL A 53 -16.73 -8.36 15.99
CA VAL A 53 -17.18 -8.31 14.59
C VAL A 53 -18.43 -9.19 14.44
N SER A 54 -19.53 -8.59 13.95
CA SER A 54 -20.78 -9.33 13.72
C SER A 54 -20.62 -10.39 12.62
N ASN A 55 -21.25 -11.56 12.82
CA ASN A 55 -21.35 -12.65 11.83
C ASN A 55 -22.71 -12.67 11.10
N ASP A 56 -23.54 -11.64 11.26
CA ASP A 56 -24.91 -11.63 10.74
C ASP A 56 -24.97 -11.75 9.20
N TYR A 57 -23.89 -11.43 8.49
CA TYR A 57 -23.76 -11.64 7.04
C TYR A 57 -23.97 -13.11 6.61
N GLN A 58 -23.79 -14.07 7.52
CA GLN A 58 -24.03 -15.49 7.26
C GLN A 58 -25.52 -15.82 7.12
N THR A 59 -26.42 -14.91 7.52
CA THR A 59 -27.87 -15.12 7.55
C THR A 59 -28.66 -14.19 6.63
N LEU A 60 -27.99 -13.58 5.63
CA LEU A 60 -28.62 -12.68 4.67
C LEU A 60 -29.78 -13.36 3.91
N ALA A 61 -30.91 -12.67 3.80
CA ALA A 61 -32.01 -13.12 2.95
C ALA A 61 -31.73 -12.83 1.47
N ALA A 62 -32.42 -13.53 0.57
CA ALA A 62 -32.31 -13.28 -0.87
C ALA A 62 -32.61 -11.80 -1.19
N GLY A 63 -31.72 -11.18 -1.98
CA GLY A 63 -31.80 -9.76 -2.32
C GLY A 63 -31.27 -8.82 -1.23
N GLN A 64 -30.57 -9.33 -0.21
CA GLN A 64 -29.83 -8.52 0.75
C GLN A 64 -28.32 -8.61 0.53
N VAL A 65 -27.63 -7.55 0.96
CA VAL A 65 -26.16 -7.49 1.08
C VAL A 65 -25.83 -7.05 2.50
N GLY A 66 -24.81 -7.67 3.08
CA GLY A 66 -24.20 -7.22 4.34
C GLY A 66 -23.10 -6.20 4.04
N VAL A 67 -23.16 -5.05 4.69
CA VAL A 67 -22.16 -3.99 4.56
C VAL A 67 -21.47 -3.83 5.91
N TYR A 68 -20.14 -3.82 5.86
CA TYR A 68 -19.28 -3.51 7.00
C TYR A 68 -18.59 -2.19 6.71
N THR A 69 -18.64 -1.24 7.65
CA THR A 69 -18.05 0.09 7.48
C THR A 69 -17.00 0.36 8.55
N THR A 70 -15.84 0.87 8.12
CA THR A 70 -14.86 1.49 9.00
C THR A 70 -14.57 2.89 8.47
N SER A 71 -14.61 3.90 9.34
CA SER A 71 -14.49 5.31 8.93
C SER A 71 -13.68 6.13 9.95
N GLN A 72 -13.17 7.29 9.53
CA GLN A 72 -12.51 8.19 10.46
C GLN A 72 -13.50 8.79 11.48
N SER A 73 -14.80 8.84 11.16
CA SER A 73 -15.85 9.34 12.06
C SER A 73 -16.17 8.41 13.24
N GLY A 74 -15.74 7.15 13.21
CA GLY A 74 -15.81 6.25 14.37
C GLY A 74 -16.44 4.89 14.09
N GLU A 75 -16.95 4.63 12.89
CA GLU A 75 -17.42 3.30 12.50
C GLU A 75 -16.25 2.30 12.51
N ARG A 76 -16.45 1.10 13.07
CA ARG A 76 -15.42 0.07 13.27
C ARG A 76 -16.00 -1.29 12.92
N LEU A 77 -15.84 -1.71 11.66
CA LEU A 77 -16.52 -2.89 11.10
C LEU A 77 -18.03 -2.91 11.46
N GLU A 78 -18.67 -1.73 11.40
CA GLU A 78 -20.08 -1.58 11.73
C GLU A 78 -20.93 -2.32 10.69
N TYR A 79 -21.79 -3.23 11.13
CA TYR A 79 -22.61 -4.06 10.25
C TYR A 79 -23.98 -3.45 9.98
N LYS A 80 -24.37 -3.41 8.69
CA LYS A 80 -25.72 -3.07 8.23
C LYS A 80 -26.16 -4.04 7.12
N ALA A 81 -27.39 -4.55 7.21
CA ALA A 81 -28.00 -5.32 6.13
C ALA A 81 -28.85 -4.40 5.24
N ILE A 82 -28.52 -4.31 3.95
CA ILE A 82 -29.22 -3.47 2.98
C ILE A 82 -29.96 -4.36 1.97
N LYS A 83 -31.01 -3.84 1.33
CA LYS A 83 -31.70 -4.52 0.23
C LYS A 83 -31.14 -4.02 -1.09
N VAL A 84 -30.87 -4.95 -2.01
CA VAL A 84 -30.48 -4.63 -3.38
C VAL A 84 -31.72 -4.11 -4.11
N ASP A 85 -31.68 -2.86 -4.57
CA ASP A 85 -32.70 -2.31 -5.47
C ASP A 85 -32.35 -2.70 -6.91
N ALA A 86 -33.36 -3.14 -7.66
CA ALA A 86 -33.22 -3.50 -9.08
C ALA A 86 -33.28 -2.28 -10.00
N LYS A 87 -33.50 -1.08 -9.44
CA LYS A 87 -33.54 0.16 -10.21
C LYS A 87 -32.13 0.64 -10.56
N PRO A 88 -31.91 1.10 -11.80
CA PRO A 88 -30.68 1.80 -12.16
C PRO A 88 -30.53 3.05 -11.28
N VAL A 89 -29.35 3.22 -10.70
CA VAL A 89 -28.96 4.42 -9.95
C VAL A 89 -28.11 5.33 -10.83
N SER A 90 -27.97 6.60 -10.44
CA SER A 90 -26.96 7.48 -11.03
C SER A 90 -25.55 6.97 -10.72
N SER A 91 -24.63 7.20 -11.66
CA SER A 91 -23.19 6.90 -11.58
C SER A 91 -22.54 7.21 -10.21
N PRO A 92 -21.59 6.38 -9.72
CA PRO A 92 -20.87 5.32 -10.44
C PRO A 92 -21.48 3.91 -10.31
N THR A 93 -21.31 3.08 -11.34
CA THR A 93 -21.78 1.68 -11.38
C THR A 93 -20.62 0.71 -11.58
N PHE A 94 -20.59 -0.37 -10.80
CA PHE A 94 -19.62 -1.46 -10.92
C PHE A 94 -20.26 -2.73 -11.48
N THR A 95 -19.56 -3.39 -12.41
CA THR A 95 -19.93 -4.69 -12.94
C THR A 95 -19.01 -5.77 -12.37
N ILE A 96 -19.63 -6.83 -11.86
CA ILE A 96 -18.94 -7.99 -11.30
C ILE A 96 -18.97 -9.12 -12.35
N ASP A 97 -17.80 -9.63 -12.72
CA ASP A 97 -17.67 -10.78 -13.60
C ASP A 97 -17.03 -11.95 -12.84
N VAL A 98 -17.89 -12.84 -12.35
CA VAL A 98 -17.51 -14.07 -11.64
C VAL A 98 -16.86 -15.13 -12.53
N SER A 99 -16.99 -14.99 -13.87
CA SER A 99 -16.43 -15.94 -14.84
C SER A 99 -14.94 -15.70 -15.08
N THR A 100 -14.50 -14.45 -14.97
CA THR A 100 -13.08 -14.09 -15.01
C THR A 100 -12.50 -14.19 -13.60
N GLN A 101 -11.78 -15.27 -13.33
CA GLN A 101 -11.13 -15.55 -12.05
C GLN A 101 -9.60 -15.51 -12.18
N TYR A 102 -8.94 -14.97 -11.16
CA TYR A 102 -7.49 -14.81 -11.11
C TYR A 102 -6.90 -15.78 -10.06
N GLN A 103 -6.00 -15.31 -9.20
CA GLN A 103 -5.32 -16.09 -8.18
C GLN A 103 -6.26 -16.58 -7.07
N THR A 104 -5.85 -17.67 -6.42
CA THR A 104 -6.51 -18.22 -5.23
C THR A 104 -5.84 -17.69 -3.97
N ILE A 105 -6.64 -17.27 -2.99
CA ILE A 105 -6.17 -16.68 -1.74
C ILE A 105 -5.70 -17.78 -0.78
N ILE A 106 -4.45 -17.67 -0.34
CA ILE A 106 -3.78 -18.48 0.67
C ILE A 106 -4.27 -18.09 2.06
N GLY A 107 -4.32 -16.80 2.38
CA GLY A 107 -4.75 -16.29 3.67
C GLY A 107 -4.21 -14.90 4.02
N PHE A 108 -4.60 -14.43 5.20
CA PHE A 108 -4.18 -13.18 5.80
C PHE A 108 -3.79 -13.40 7.26
N GLY A 109 -2.78 -12.69 7.73
CA GLY A 109 -2.51 -12.63 9.16
C GLY A 109 -1.25 -11.86 9.51
N GLY A 110 -0.39 -12.40 10.39
CA GLY A 110 0.82 -11.69 10.85
C GLY A 110 1.86 -12.58 11.55
N ALA A 111 2.91 -11.97 12.08
CA ALA A 111 4.05 -12.68 12.66
C ALA A 111 3.92 -12.96 14.17
N PHE A 112 4.35 -14.16 14.57
CA PHE A 112 4.46 -14.61 15.96
C PHE A 112 5.91 -14.50 16.43
N THR A 113 6.36 -13.27 16.62
CA THR A 113 7.70 -12.96 17.15
C THR A 113 7.78 -13.17 18.65
N ASP A 114 8.99 -13.14 19.19
CA ASP A 114 9.21 -13.18 20.64
C ASP A 114 8.54 -11.98 21.32
N ALA A 115 8.61 -10.78 20.72
CA ALA A 115 7.94 -9.58 21.21
C ALA A 115 6.42 -9.77 21.37
N VAL A 116 5.76 -10.36 20.37
CA VAL A 116 4.33 -10.67 20.40
C VAL A 116 4.02 -11.58 21.59
N ALA A 117 4.76 -12.69 21.73
CA ALA A 117 4.54 -13.64 22.82
C ALA A 117 4.77 -13.00 24.19
N ILE A 118 5.84 -12.22 24.36
CA ILE A 118 6.12 -11.51 25.62
C ILE A 118 4.99 -10.55 25.96
N ASN A 119 4.54 -9.75 24.99
CA ASN A 119 3.53 -8.71 25.22
C ASN A 119 2.14 -9.28 25.51
N VAL A 120 1.73 -10.38 24.88
CA VAL A 120 0.49 -11.08 25.26
C VAL A 120 0.55 -11.41 26.76
N TYR A 121 1.64 -12.01 27.23
CA TYR A 121 1.73 -12.48 28.62
C TYR A 121 2.01 -11.38 29.65
N LYS A 122 2.20 -10.12 29.22
CA LYS A 122 2.13 -8.94 30.11
C LYS A 122 0.70 -8.58 30.50
N LEU A 123 -0.29 -8.89 29.66
CA LEU A 123 -1.71 -8.64 29.94
C LEU A 123 -2.24 -9.55 31.05
N SER A 124 -3.32 -9.11 31.71
CA SER A 124 -4.08 -9.97 32.62
C SER A 124 -4.56 -11.26 31.92
N PRO A 125 -4.73 -12.40 32.61
CA PRO A 125 -5.12 -13.66 31.96
C PRO A 125 -6.39 -13.56 31.11
N LYS A 126 -7.38 -12.75 31.55
CA LYS A 126 -8.61 -12.52 30.79
C LYS A 126 -8.34 -11.73 29.50
N LEU A 127 -7.45 -10.74 29.56
CA LEU A 127 -7.08 -9.93 28.42
C LEU A 127 -6.20 -10.67 27.43
N GLN A 128 -5.39 -11.63 27.90
CA GLN A 128 -4.68 -12.57 27.02
C GLN A 128 -5.64 -13.34 26.12
N ASP A 129 -6.68 -13.94 26.69
CA ASP A 129 -7.67 -14.67 25.90
C ASP A 129 -8.43 -13.71 24.97
N MET A 130 -8.85 -12.55 25.50
CA MET A 130 -9.60 -11.56 24.73
C MET A 130 -8.81 -11.01 23.53
N VAL A 131 -7.53 -10.69 23.68
CA VAL A 131 -6.71 -10.16 22.57
C VAL A 131 -6.48 -11.22 21.48
N LEU A 132 -6.32 -12.49 21.87
CA LEU A 132 -6.22 -13.58 20.89
C LEU A 132 -7.57 -13.80 20.18
N ASP A 133 -8.69 -13.70 20.90
CA ASP A 133 -10.02 -13.79 20.32
C ASP A 133 -10.26 -12.69 19.27
N GLN A 134 -9.74 -11.48 19.47
CA GLN A 134 -9.85 -10.39 18.48
C GLN A 134 -9.23 -10.77 17.12
N TYR A 135 -8.16 -11.57 17.10
CA TYR A 135 -7.53 -12.00 15.84
C TYR A 135 -8.09 -13.32 15.30
N PHE A 136 -8.32 -14.31 16.15
CA PHE A 136 -8.49 -15.71 15.71
C PHE A 136 -9.88 -16.28 15.93
N SER A 137 -10.73 -15.65 16.76
CA SER A 137 -12.08 -16.16 17.02
C SER A 137 -13.07 -15.82 15.90
N GLU A 138 -14.22 -16.49 15.91
CA GLU A 138 -15.34 -16.18 15.01
C GLU A 138 -15.88 -14.76 15.20
N THR A 139 -15.73 -14.17 16.38
CA THR A 139 -16.13 -12.78 16.66
C THR A 139 -15.00 -11.78 16.46
N GLY A 140 -13.82 -12.25 16.02
CA GLY A 140 -12.66 -11.43 15.65
C GLY A 140 -12.43 -11.41 14.14
N LEU A 141 -11.16 -11.22 13.73
CA LEU A 141 -10.75 -11.11 12.32
C LEU A 141 -10.59 -12.46 11.61
N GLN A 142 -10.54 -13.56 12.34
CA GLN A 142 -10.29 -14.92 11.82
C GLN A 142 -9.04 -15.02 10.93
N TYR A 143 -7.91 -14.49 11.40
CA TYR A 143 -6.60 -14.67 10.77
C TYR A 143 -6.30 -16.16 10.53
N ASN A 144 -5.71 -16.48 9.39
CA ASN A 144 -5.46 -17.86 8.96
C ASN A 144 -4.09 -18.08 8.30
N LEU A 145 -3.20 -17.11 8.41
CA LEU A 145 -1.81 -17.18 7.97
C LEU A 145 -0.94 -16.59 9.08
N ALA A 146 0.18 -17.24 9.42
CA ALA A 146 1.11 -16.65 10.37
C ALA A 146 2.58 -16.96 10.06
N ARG A 147 3.44 -15.98 10.31
CA ARG A 147 4.89 -16.06 10.14
C ARG A 147 5.57 -16.38 11.47
N VAL A 148 6.47 -17.35 11.51
CA VAL A 148 7.25 -17.69 12.72
C VAL A 148 8.75 -17.54 12.46
N PRO A 149 9.46 -16.69 13.21
CA PRO A 149 10.91 -16.58 13.10
C PRO A 149 11.63 -17.87 13.52
N ILE A 150 12.59 -18.31 12.69
CA ILE A 150 13.56 -19.36 13.03
C ILE A 150 14.72 -18.71 13.79
N GLY A 151 14.73 -18.89 15.11
CA GLY A 151 15.68 -18.24 16.01
C GLY A 151 15.30 -16.79 16.29
N SER A 152 16.27 -16.02 16.78
CA SER A 152 16.06 -14.61 17.12
C SER A 152 16.03 -13.70 15.90
N ASN A 153 15.25 -12.62 16.03
CA ASN A 153 15.19 -11.48 15.13
C ASN A 153 15.41 -10.16 15.90
N ASP A 154 15.10 -9.03 15.25
CA ASP A 154 15.13 -7.70 15.84
C ASP A 154 14.07 -7.48 16.93
N PHE A 155 12.92 -8.16 16.82
CA PHE A 155 11.84 -8.23 17.82
C PHE A 155 12.03 -9.39 18.83
N SER A 156 13.29 -9.67 19.17
CA SER A 156 13.67 -10.59 20.24
C SER A 156 14.40 -9.79 21.34
N THR A 157 14.30 -10.21 22.60
CA THR A 157 14.99 -9.51 23.71
C THR A 157 16.49 -9.76 23.74
N SER A 158 17.00 -10.73 22.98
CA SER A 158 18.41 -11.05 22.86
C SER A 158 18.71 -11.76 21.53
N ILE A 159 19.99 -11.82 21.16
CA ILE A 159 20.45 -12.57 19.99
C ILE A 159 20.73 -14.02 20.41
N TYR A 160 20.01 -14.96 19.80
CA TYR A 160 20.22 -16.40 19.97
C TYR A 160 19.99 -17.18 18.67
N SER A 161 20.45 -18.43 18.67
CA SER A 161 20.16 -19.45 17.64
C SER A 161 19.92 -20.79 18.35
N TYR A 162 19.34 -21.76 17.66
CA TYR A 162 19.06 -23.08 18.25
C TYR A 162 20.29 -23.99 18.35
N ASN A 163 21.48 -23.55 17.92
CA ASN A 163 22.71 -24.31 18.14
C ASN A 163 23.94 -23.41 18.36
N GLY A 164 24.20 -23.08 19.62
CA GLY A 164 25.36 -22.26 20.02
C GLY A 164 26.70 -23.00 20.08
N VAL A 165 26.75 -24.33 19.89
CA VAL A 165 28.00 -25.11 20.06
C VAL A 165 28.85 -25.02 18.78
N GLU A 166 30.00 -24.36 18.89
CA GLU A 166 30.92 -24.18 17.76
C GLU A 166 31.38 -25.52 17.17
N GLY A 167 31.26 -25.65 15.85
CA GLY A 167 31.72 -26.82 15.11
C GLY A 167 30.78 -28.03 15.18
N ASP A 168 29.57 -27.90 15.75
CA ASP A 168 28.56 -28.96 15.75
C ASP A 168 27.87 -29.12 14.38
N LEU A 169 28.64 -29.63 13.41
CA LEU A 169 28.17 -29.86 12.04
C LEU A 169 27.07 -30.94 11.95
N ALA A 170 26.92 -31.76 12.98
CA ALA A 170 25.92 -32.82 13.00
C ALA A 170 24.61 -32.39 13.69
N MET A 171 24.53 -31.15 14.18
CA MET A 171 23.38 -30.60 14.91
C MET A 171 22.99 -31.46 16.12
N LYS A 172 23.97 -32.02 16.84
CA LYS A 172 23.74 -32.86 18.03
C LYS A 172 23.22 -32.09 19.24
N HIS A 173 23.55 -30.81 19.32
CA HIS A 173 23.14 -29.91 20.41
C HIS A 173 22.09 -28.90 19.93
N PHE A 174 21.42 -29.17 18.80
CA PHE A 174 20.27 -28.39 18.38
C PHE A 174 19.18 -28.47 19.45
N SER A 175 18.64 -27.33 19.88
CA SER A 175 17.53 -27.27 20.82
C SER A 175 16.72 -25.97 20.65
N ILE A 176 15.40 -26.11 20.74
CA ILE A 176 14.43 -25.00 20.81
C ILE A 176 14.07 -24.63 22.27
N ASP A 177 14.86 -25.06 23.26
CA ASP A 177 14.58 -24.80 24.68
C ASP A 177 14.39 -23.31 25.00
N VAL A 178 15.02 -22.42 24.21
CA VAL A 178 14.83 -20.96 24.32
C VAL A 178 13.39 -20.55 24.01
N ASP A 179 12.72 -21.17 23.04
CA ASP A 179 11.33 -20.89 22.67
C ASP A 179 10.35 -21.54 23.66
N LYS A 180 10.77 -22.64 24.27
CA LYS A 180 10.03 -23.36 25.34
C LYS A 180 10.21 -22.71 26.71
N ALA A 181 11.13 -21.75 26.82
CA ALA A 181 11.46 -21.14 28.10
C ALA A 181 10.22 -20.44 28.67
N PRO A 182 9.99 -20.50 30.01
CA PRO A 182 8.79 -19.93 30.63
C PRO A 182 8.59 -18.43 30.42
N ASN A 183 9.63 -17.71 29.97
CA ASN A 183 9.61 -16.27 29.68
C ASN A 183 9.53 -15.95 28.18
N SER A 184 9.71 -16.93 27.28
CA SER A 184 9.54 -16.73 25.84
C SER A 184 8.06 -16.77 25.46
N HIS A 185 7.29 -17.69 26.06
CA HIS A 185 5.87 -17.92 25.76
C HIS A 185 5.53 -18.25 24.31
N LYS A 186 6.50 -18.34 23.40
CA LYS A 186 6.28 -18.49 21.95
C LYS A 186 5.57 -19.79 21.60
N ILE A 187 6.03 -20.92 22.12
CA ILE A 187 5.39 -22.24 21.86
C ILE A 187 3.97 -22.27 22.45
N ASP A 188 3.79 -21.78 23.68
CA ASP A 188 2.49 -21.76 24.37
C ASP A 188 1.49 -20.86 23.65
N LEU A 189 1.92 -19.68 23.19
CA LEU A 189 1.11 -18.77 22.37
C LEU A 189 0.61 -19.48 21.10
N ILE A 190 1.51 -20.09 20.33
CA ILE A 190 1.15 -20.74 19.06
C ILE A 190 0.18 -21.89 19.31
N GLN A 191 0.44 -22.74 20.32
CA GLN A 191 -0.45 -23.85 20.67
C GLN A 191 -1.84 -23.37 21.11
N ARG A 192 -1.92 -22.27 21.88
CA ARG A 192 -3.20 -21.65 22.28
C ARG A 192 -4.00 -21.20 21.05
N ILE A 193 -3.35 -20.51 20.13
CA ILE A 193 -3.99 -20.01 18.89
C ILE A 193 -4.48 -21.17 18.01
N LEU A 194 -3.62 -22.17 17.75
CA LEU A 194 -3.96 -23.33 16.93
C LEU A 194 -5.13 -24.14 17.52
N LYS A 195 -5.30 -24.11 18.85
CA LYS A 195 -6.39 -24.79 19.55
C LYS A 195 -7.71 -24.00 19.57
N SER A 196 -7.65 -22.67 19.55
CA SER A 196 -8.84 -21.82 19.70
C SER A 196 -9.47 -21.40 18.38
N THR A 197 -8.68 -21.31 17.31
CA THR A 197 -9.17 -20.93 15.97
C THR A 197 -10.18 -21.94 15.40
N SER A 198 -11.22 -21.44 14.73
CA SER A 198 -12.11 -22.29 13.92
C SER A 198 -11.67 -22.44 12.46
N ARG A 199 -10.65 -21.68 12.03
CA ARG A 199 -10.04 -21.78 10.70
C ARG A 199 -8.69 -22.49 10.77
N ASP A 200 -8.38 -23.26 9.73
CA ASP A 200 -7.04 -23.81 9.52
C ASP A 200 -6.03 -22.67 9.32
N ILE A 201 -5.02 -22.60 10.19
CA ILE A 201 -3.97 -21.58 10.13
C ILE A 201 -2.75 -22.17 9.43
N LYS A 202 -2.32 -21.53 8.34
CA LYS A 202 -1.06 -21.88 7.68
C LYS A 202 0.09 -21.16 8.37
N LEU A 203 0.98 -21.92 8.98
CA LEU A 203 2.23 -21.37 9.52
C LEU A 203 3.33 -21.42 8.45
N PHE A 204 4.07 -20.33 8.29
CA PHE A 204 5.31 -20.34 7.51
C PHE A 204 6.48 -19.77 8.32
N ALA A 205 7.67 -20.30 8.08
CA ALA A 205 8.86 -19.94 8.86
C ALA A 205 9.90 -19.19 8.02
N SER A 206 10.59 -18.24 8.65
CA SER A 206 11.64 -17.46 8.01
C SER A 206 12.83 -17.27 8.94
N SER A 207 14.05 -17.39 8.42
CA SER A 207 15.29 -17.27 9.18
C SER A 207 15.93 -15.90 9.01
N TRP A 208 16.36 -15.25 10.09
CA TRP A 208 17.12 -14.00 10.03
C TRP A 208 18.61 -14.22 9.94
N ALA A 209 19.15 -15.16 10.73
CA ALA A 209 20.56 -15.49 10.73
C ALA A 209 20.82 -16.92 11.19
N PRO A 210 21.89 -17.56 10.68
CA PRO A 210 22.34 -18.85 11.16
C PRO A 210 23.06 -18.73 12.52
N PRO A 211 23.40 -19.85 13.17
CA PRO A 211 24.36 -19.85 14.27
C PRO A 211 25.65 -19.08 13.94
N VAL A 212 26.08 -18.24 14.87
CA VAL A 212 27.19 -17.28 14.66
C VAL A 212 28.50 -17.94 14.18
N TRP A 213 28.79 -19.15 14.66
CA TRP A 213 29.98 -19.91 14.30
C TRP A 213 30.01 -20.38 12.83
N MET A 214 28.87 -20.33 12.13
CA MET A 214 28.76 -20.64 10.70
C MET A 214 29.09 -19.43 9.80
N THR A 215 29.19 -18.22 10.37
CA THR A 215 29.34 -16.95 9.63
C THR A 215 30.80 -16.54 9.43
N LYS A 216 31.11 -15.90 8.29
CA LYS A 216 32.46 -15.40 7.98
C LYS A 216 32.93 -14.31 8.95
N GLN A 217 32.01 -13.45 9.38
CA GLN A 217 32.28 -12.27 10.20
C GLN A 217 32.27 -12.56 11.71
N ASN A 218 31.96 -13.79 12.13
CA ASN A 218 31.71 -14.14 13.54
C ASN A 218 30.67 -13.20 14.19
N SER A 219 29.62 -12.89 13.42
CA SER A 219 28.52 -11.99 13.77
C SER A 219 27.28 -12.46 13.03
N THR A 220 26.10 -12.25 13.61
CA THR A 220 24.81 -12.47 12.92
C THR A 220 24.31 -11.24 12.19
N ILE A 221 24.95 -10.07 12.36
CA ILE A 221 24.55 -8.80 11.73
C ILE A 221 25.25 -8.64 10.39
N ASN A 222 24.48 -8.43 9.31
CA ASN A 222 25.01 -8.24 7.95
C ASN A 222 26.07 -9.30 7.57
N CYS A 223 25.82 -10.54 7.96
CA CYS A 223 26.79 -11.62 7.88
C CYS A 223 26.66 -12.40 6.56
N SER A 224 27.66 -13.22 6.26
CA SER A 224 27.64 -14.15 5.14
C SER A 224 28.09 -15.52 5.63
N LEU A 225 27.57 -16.60 5.02
CA LEU A 225 27.93 -17.95 5.39
C LEU A 225 29.37 -18.30 4.95
N LYS A 226 30.06 -19.16 5.71
CA LYS A 226 31.37 -19.72 5.34
C LYS A 226 31.23 -20.69 4.15
N GLY A 227 32.16 -20.61 3.19
CA GLY A 227 32.13 -21.45 1.98
C GLY A 227 31.06 -21.01 0.96
N THR A 228 30.75 -21.87 0.01
CA THR A 228 29.73 -21.68 -1.04
C THR A 228 28.67 -22.79 -0.99
N PRO A 229 27.46 -22.60 -1.55
CA PRO A 229 26.45 -23.64 -1.63
C PRO A 229 27.01 -24.98 -2.13
N GLY A 230 26.59 -26.09 -1.51
CA GLY A 230 27.16 -27.42 -1.67
C GLY A 230 28.30 -27.74 -0.68
N ASP A 231 28.91 -26.75 -0.03
CA ASP A 231 29.93 -26.96 1.00
C ASP A 231 29.33 -27.33 2.36
N LYS A 232 30.20 -27.71 3.29
CA LYS A 232 29.81 -28.19 4.62
C LYS A 232 28.88 -27.24 5.39
N TYR A 233 29.09 -25.91 5.38
CA TYR A 233 28.28 -25.01 6.21
C TYR A 233 26.89 -24.75 5.60
N TRP A 234 26.77 -24.77 4.27
CA TRP A 234 25.48 -24.63 3.58
C TRP A 234 24.61 -25.89 3.77
N LYS A 235 25.21 -27.08 3.68
CA LYS A 235 24.57 -28.35 4.08
C LYS A 235 24.09 -28.34 5.53
N VAL A 236 24.91 -27.81 6.42
CA VAL A 236 24.59 -27.69 7.84
C VAL A 236 23.48 -26.67 8.08
N LEU A 237 23.38 -25.61 7.28
CA LEU A 237 22.27 -24.65 7.35
C LEU A 237 20.94 -25.29 6.94
N ALA A 238 20.94 -26.08 5.85
CA ALA A 238 19.75 -26.86 5.47
C ALA A 238 19.35 -27.86 6.57
N LEU A 239 20.32 -28.52 7.21
CA LEU A 239 20.06 -29.41 8.35
C LEU A 239 19.51 -28.65 9.57
N TYR A 240 20.01 -27.45 9.84
CA TYR A 240 19.52 -26.59 10.93
C TYR A 240 18.04 -26.24 10.74
N TYR A 241 17.62 -25.87 9.51
CA TYR A 241 16.21 -25.64 9.21
C TYR A 241 15.38 -26.93 9.30
N SER A 242 15.91 -28.07 8.83
CA SER A 242 15.21 -29.36 8.96
C SER A 242 14.97 -29.72 10.42
N LYS A 243 15.93 -29.43 11.31
CA LYS A 243 15.82 -29.69 12.74
C LYS A 243 14.83 -28.77 13.45
N PHE A 244 14.65 -27.54 12.95
CA PHE A 244 13.60 -26.65 13.43
C PHE A 244 12.21 -27.24 13.18
N PHE A 245 11.94 -27.71 11.96
CA PHE A 245 10.65 -28.34 11.65
C PHE A 245 10.42 -29.65 12.43
N ASP A 246 11.45 -30.50 12.57
CA ASP A 246 11.38 -31.69 13.43
C ASP A 246 10.95 -31.30 14.86
N ALA A 247 11.63 -30.31 15.45
CA ALA A 247 11.44 -29.93 16.85
C ALA A 247 10.10 -29.23 17.11
N TYR A 248 9.63 -28.38 16.18
CA TYR A 248 8.31 -27.75 16.32
C TYR A 248 7.16 -28.75 16.10
N SER A 249 7.31 -29.72 15.19
CA SER A 249 6.32 -30.78 15.00
C SER A 249 6.21 -31.69 16.24
N GLU A 250 7.32 -31.92 16.96
CA GLU A 250 7.30 -32.61 18.27
C GLU A 250 6.48 -31.85 19.33
N GLU A 251 6.35 -30.53 19.22
CA GLU A 251 5.47 -29.68 20.04
C GLU A 251 4.05 -29.55 19.45
N GLY A 252 3.72 -30.30 18.39
CA GLY A 252 2.42 -30.26 17.72
C GLY A 252 2.20 -29.02 16.86
N ILE A 253 3.27 -28.36 16.41
CA ILE A 253 3.24 -27.18 15.55
C ILE A 253 3.81 -27.54 14.18
N ASP A 254 2.93 -27.73 13.21
CA ASP A 254 3.31 -28.06 11.83
C ASP A 254 3.34 -26.81 10.94
N PHE A 255 4.23 -26.83 9.94
CA PHE A 255 4.42 -25.71 9.02
C PHE A 255 3.96 -26.04 7.62
N TRP A 256 3.28 -25.08 7.00
CA TRP A 256 2.88 -25.11 5.59
C TRP A 256 4.04 -24.76 4.65
N ALA A 257 4.86 -23.79 5.02
CA ALA A 257 5.93 -23.30 4.16
C ALA A 257 7.15 -22.76 4.93
N MET A 258 8.22 -22.50 4.21
CA MET A 258 9.35 -21.70 4.67
C MET A 258 9.83 -20.75 3.59
N THR A 259 10.31 -19.58 4.00
CA THR A 259 11.12 -18.73 3.12
C THR A 259 12.59 -19.13 3.23
N VAL A 260 13.36 -18.90 2.17
CA VAL A 260 14.78 -19.31 2.14
C VAL A 260 15.60 -18.49 3.14
N GLN A 261 15.37 -17.18 3.20
CA GLN A 261 16.08 -16.25 4.07
C GLN A 261 15.30 -14.94 4.14
N ASN A 262 15.12 -14.38 5.34
CA ASN A 262 14.55 -13.04 5.50
C ASN A 262 15.51 -11.96 4.99
N GLU A 263 15.04 -11.07 4.10
CA GLU A 263 15.75 -9.90 3.58
C GLU A 263 17.21 -10.17 3.16
N PRO A 264 17.43 -11.11 2.22
CA PRO A 264 18.77 -11.54 1.82
C PRO A 264 19.58 -10.43 1.13
N ALA A 265 18.93 -9.47 0.46
CA ALA A 265 19.62 -8.42 -0.28
C ALA A 265 20.25 -7.40 0.66
N LYS A 266 21.43 -6.89 0.31
CA LYS A 266 22.06 -5.81 1.07
C LYS A 266 21.46 -4.47 0.64
N PRO A 267 20.84 -3.68 1.53
CA PRO A 267 20.32 -2.37 1.16
C PRO A 267 21.45 -1.41 0.77
N LEU A 268 21.16 -0.48 -0.16
CA LEU A 268 22.12 0.52 -0.67
C LEU A 268 22.69 1.40 0.46
N LEU A 269 21.86 1.71 1.46
CA LEU A 269 22.19 2.47 2.66
C LEU A 269 21.85 1.64 3.90
N ALA A 270 22.84 0.90 4.42
CA ALA A 270 22.64 0.02 5.57
C ALA A 270 23.01 0.71 6.89
N PHE A 271 22.05 1.41 7.50
CA PHE A 271 22.19 1.96 8.86
C PHE A 271 21.63 1.02 9.94
N ALA A 272 20.83 0.04 9.52
CA ALA A 272 20.19 -0.98 10.36
C ALA A 272 21.20 -1.97 10.97
N LYS A 273 20.99 -2.33 12.24
CA LYS A 273 21.82 -3.27 13.00
C LYS A 273 20.95 -4.34 13.67
N TRP A 274 20.60 -5.37 12.92
CA TRP A 274 19.98 -6.58 13.46
C TRP A 274 20.48 -7.83 12.73
N GLN A 275 20.01 -9.01 13.16
CA GLN A 275 20.35 -10.29 12.56
C GLN A 275 20.01 -10.26 11.06
N THR A 276 20.99 -10.53 10.20
CA THR A 276 20.76 -10.69 8.77
C THR A 276 21.85 -11.52 8.12
N LEU A 277 21.45 -12.57 7.41
CA LEU A 277 22.30 -13.32 6.51
C LEU A 277 22.12 -12.79 5.08
N ARG A 278 23.20 -12.26 4.51
CA ARG A 278 23.21 -11.75 3.14
C ARG A 278 23.58 -12.86 2.18
N ILE A 279 22.69 -13.12 1.21
CA ILE A 279 22.89 -14.08 0.12
C ILE A 279 22.52 -13.45 -1.22
N THR A 280 23.35 -13.64 -2.24
CA THR A 280 23.00 -13.20 -3.62
C THR A 280 21.91 -14.09 -4.21
N ALA A 281 21.30 -13.68 -5.32
CA ALA A 281 20.31 -14.49 -6.01
C ALA A 281 20.90 -15.82 -6.51
N GLU A 282 22.16 -15.82 -6.94
CA GLU A 282 22.88 -17.03 -7.38
C GLU A 282 23.22 -17.95 -6.20
N GLU A 283 23.60 -17.38 -5.05
CA GLU A 283 23.81 -18.16 -3.83
C GLU A 283 22.49 -18.78 -3.34
N GLU A 284 21.38 -18.03 -3.41
CA GLU A 284 20.05 -18.54 -3.08
C GLU A 284 19.64 -19.70 -4.02
N ARG A 285 19.81 -19.53 -5.34
CA ARG A 285 19.59 -20.59 -6.34
C ARG A 285 20.38 -21.85 -6.01
N ASP A 286 21.69 -21.70 -5.81
CA ASP A 286 22.57 -22.85 -5.60
C ASP A 286 22.32 -23.50 -4.24
N PHE A 287 21.93 -22.72 -3.21
CA PHE A 287 21.54 -23.26 -1.92
C PHE A 287 20.26 -24.10 -2.02
N ILE A 288 19.23 -23.61 -2.69
CA ILE A 288 17.99 -24.36 -2.95
C ILE A 288 18.29 -25.65 -3.70
N LYS A 289 19.05 -25.55 -4.79
CA LYS A 289 19.37 -26.68 -5.67
C LYS A 289 20.22 -27.76 -5.00
N LEU A 290 21.27 -27.38 -4.29
CA LEU A 290 22.32 -28.29 -3.82
C LEU A 290 22.09 -28.80 -2.40
N ASP A 291 21.45 -28.01 -1.54
CA ASP A 291 21.39 -28.29 -0.09
C ASP A 291 19.95 -28.24 0.46
N LEU A 292 19.27 -27.09 0.38
CA LEU A 292 17.98 -26.85 1.04
C LEU A 292 16.86 -27.70 0.42
N GLY A 293 16.65 -27.59 -0.89
CA GLY A 293 15.60 -28.30 -1.61
C GLY A 293 15.70 -29.82 -1.44
N PRO A 294 16.87 -30.45 -1.71
CA PRO A 294 17.05 -31.89 -1.46
C PRO A 294 16.83 -32.31 0.00
N MET A 295 17.21 -31.48 0.98
CA MET A 295 17.00 -31.77 2.40
C MET A 295 15.52 -31.74 2.77
N MET A 296 14.80 -30.68 2.37
CA MET A 296 13.37 -30.53 2.66
C MET A 296 12.55 -31.58 1.92
N ALA A 297 12.79 -31.82 0.63
CA ALA A 297 12.08 -32.86 -0.13
C ALA A 297 12.24 -34.27 0.47
N LYS A 298 13.36 -34.53 1.17
CA LYS A 298 13.61 -35.80 1.84
C LYS A 298 12.95 -35.90 3.22
N ASN A 299 13.07 -34.86 4.03
CA ASN A 299 12.68 -34.92 5.45
C ASN A 299 11.28 -34.35 5.71
N HIS A 300 10.86 -33.37 4.90
CA HIS A 300 9.66 -32.56 5.04
C HIS A 300 8.97 -32.38 3.66
N PRO A 301 8.53 -33.47 3.00
CA PRO A 301 8.15 -33.46 1.58
C PRO A 301 6.94 -32.57 1.25
N ASP A 302 6.08 -32.27 2.24
CA ASP A 302 4.90 -31.43 2.07
C ASP A 302 5.18 -29.93 2.34
N LEU A 303 6.36 -29.61 2.88
CA LEU A 303 6.76 -28.23 3.20
C LEU A 303 7.08 -27.47 1.91
N LYS A 304 6.40 -26.34 1.70
CA LYS A 304 6.67 -25.47 0.55
C LYS A 304 7.89 -24.59 0.77
N ILE A 305 8.68 -24.37 -0.27
CA ILE A 305 9.78 -23.39 -0.26
C ILE A 305 9.35 -22.14 -1.02
N ILE A 306 9.57 -20.98 -0.40
CA ILE A 306 9.28 -19.66 -0.93
C ILE A 306 10.59 -18.88 -1.08
N ALA A 307 10.90 -18.42 -2.29
CA ALA A 307 12.13 -17.67 -2.58
C ALA A 307 11.95 -16.15 -2.38
N ASN A 308 13.04 -15.40 -2.49
CA ASN A 308 13.12 -13.94 -2.38
C ASN A 308 12.98 -13.40 -0.94
N ASP A 309 11.76 -13.31 -0.40
CA ASP A 309 11.45 -12.80 0.95
C ASP A 309 12.14 -11.46 1.27
N ASP A 310 12.01 -10.53 0.31
CA ASP A 310 12.63 -9.21 0.31
C ASP A 310 11.72 -8.19 -0.40
N GLN A 311 12.15 -6.95 -0.52
CA GLN A 311 11.35 -5.82 -1.01
C GLN A 311 10.80 -6.03 -2.44
N LYS A 312 9.54 -5.62 -2.69
CA LYS A 312 8.87 -5.67 -4.02
C LYS A 312 9.74 -5.15 -5.19
N PRO A 313 10.46 -4.02 -5.08
CA PRO A 313 11.29 -3.50 -6.18
C PRO A 313 12.42 -4.44 -6.62
N SER A 314 12.88 -5.30 -5.70
CA SER A 314 13.99 -6.22 -5.96
C SER A 314 13.55 -7.53 -6.60
N LEU A 315 12.24 -7.80 -6.69
CA LEU A 315 11.68 -9.08 -7.14
C LEU A 315 12.26 -9.51 -8.50
N MET A 316 12.15 -8.63 -9.51
CA MET A 316 12.63 -8.92 -10.87
C MET A 316 14.16 -9.01 -10.98
N SER A 317 14.90 -8.45 -10.01
CA SER A 317 16.37 -8.50 -9.99
C SER A 317 16.93 -9.78 -9.35
N ARG A 318 16.07 -10.58 -8.70
CA ARG A 318 16.46 -11.77 -7.93
C ARG A 318 15.91 -13.07 -8.53
N LEU A 319 15.72 -13.13 -9.85
CA LEU A 319 15.11 -14.29 -10.54
C LEU A 319 16.01 -15.53 -10.67
N ALA A 320 17.30 -15.46 -10.32
CA ALA A 320 18.22 -16.58 -10.50
C ALA A 320 17.75 -17.94 -9.90
N PRO A 321 17.07 -18.00 -8.74
CA PRO A 321 16.46 -19.24 -8.23
C PRO A 321 15.34 -19.81 -9.10
N ILE A 322 14.61 -18.94 -9.80
CA ILE A 322 13.45 -19.26 -10.63
C ILE A 322 13.90 -19.66 -12.04
N GLU A 323 14.93 -19.02 -12.57
CA GLU A 323 15.46 -19.27 -13.92
C GLU A 323 16.24 -20.59 -14.06
N ASP A 324 16.66 -21.21 -12.95
CA ASP A 324 17.31 -22.53 -12.96
C ASP A 324 16.32 -23.65 -12.65
N PRO A 325 16.00 -24.54 -13.61
CA PRO A 325 15.05 -25.64 -13.42
C PRO A 325 15.38 -26.56 -12.24
N GLU A 326 16.67 -26.72 -11.90
CA GLU A 326 17.09 -27.58 -10.79
C GLU A 326 16.85 -26.95 -9.42
N SER A 327 16.72 -25.63 -9.36
CA SER A 327 16.27 -24.88 -8.19
C SER A 327 14.74 -24.76 -8.19
N LEU A 328 14.16 -24.32 -9.31
CA LEU A 328 12.72 -24.07 -9.49
C LEU A 328 11.84 -25.27 -9.09
N LYS A 329 12.28 -26.50 -9.35
CA LYS A 329 11.51 -27.72 -9.00
C LYS A 329 11.19 -27.86 -7.51
N TYR A 330 11.87 -27.11 -6.63
CA TYR A 330 11.61 -27.09 -5.19
C TYR A 330 10.80 -25.86 -4.75
N ILE A 331 10.68 -24.84 -5.60
CA ILE A 331 10.07 -23.55 -5.26
C ILE A 331 8.58 -23.60 -5.57
N SER A 332 7.75 -23.18 -4.63
CA SER A 332 6.29 -23.09 -4.80
C SER A 332 5.80 -21.66 -5.06
N GLY A 333 6.58 -20.66 -4.69
CA GLY A 333 6.22 -19.24 -4.82
C GLY A 333 7.36 -18.31 -4.42
N VAL A 334 7.08 -17.02 -4.47
CA VAL A 334 7.99 -15.94 -4.05
C VAL A 334 7.33 -15.09 -2.95
N ALA A 335 8.15 -14.59 -2.03
CA ALA A 335 7.73 -13.68 -0.99
C ALA A 335 8.22 -12.26 -1.25
N THR A 336 7.42 -11.26 -0.86
CA THR A 336 7.77 -9.83 -0.98
C THR A 336 7.49 -9.04 0.29
N HIS A 337 8.26 -7.97 0.53
CA HIS A 337 8.12 -7.03 1.64
C HIS A 337 7.74 -5.62 1.15
N TRP A 338 7.18 -4.79 2.04
CA TRP A 338 6.68 -3.44 1.75
C TRP A 338 7.77 -2.33 1.77
N TYR A 339 8.66 -2.32 2.76
CA TYR A 339 9.38 -1.13 3.28
C TYR A 339 10.13 -0.20 2.32
N GLN A 340 10.57 -0.66 1.14
CA GLN A 340 11.21 0.22 0.15
C GLN A 340 10.23 1.07 -0.67
N ASN A 341 8.94 0.94 -0.42
CA ASN A 341 7.90 1.82 -0.91
C ASN A 341 7.95 3.18 -0.17
N ILE A 342 9.00 3.99 -0.41
CA ILE A 342 9.06 5.43 -0.02
C ILE A 342 7.85 6.22 -0.61
N ASP A 343 7.22 5.57 -1.56
CA ASP A 343 6.11 5.86 -2.41
C ASP A 343 4.78 6.25 -1.75
N PHE A 344 4.51 5.93 -0.48
CA PHE A 344 3.31 6.48 0.18
C PHE A 344 3.36 8.00 0.33
N VAL A 345 4.55 8.60 0.10
CA VAL A 345 4.76 10.05 -0.01
C VAL A 345 4.61 10.56 -1.46
N LEU A 346 4.72 9.70 -2.48
CA LEU A 346 4.84 10.08 -3.91
C LEU A 346 3.91 9.33 -4.89
N GLY A 347 2.97 8.50 -4.42
CA GLY A 347 1.94 7.84 -5.23
C GLY A 347 2.31 6.49 -5.87
N GLY A 348 3.31 5.76 -5.35
CA GLY A 348 3.75 4.43 -5.86
C GLY A 348 3.42 3.25 -4.93
N GLY A 349 4.12 2.13 -5.08
CA GLY A 349 3.87 0.85 -4.39
C GLY A 349 4.49 -0.39 -5.06
N ASP A 350 5.13 -0.20 -6.23
CA ASP A 350 5.78 -1.24 -7.06
C ASP A 350 4.89 -2.47 -7.35
N PHE A 351 3.57 -2.27 -7.39
CA PHE A 351 2.61 -3.34 -7.66
C PHE A 351 2.76 -3.92 -9.09
N ASP A 352 3.26 -3.11 -10.03
CA ASP A 352 3.56 -3.52 -11.39
C ASP A 352 4.59 -4.66 -11.43
N LYS A 353 5.54 -4.69 -10.48
CA LYS A 353 6.54 -5.76 -10.37
C LYS A 353 5.89 -7.11 -10.06
N LEU A 354 4.79 -7.12 -9.32
CA LEU A 354 4.06 -8.36 -9.02
C LEU A 354 3.33 -8.88 -10.27
N SER A 355 2.71 -7.97 -11.03
CA SER A 355 2.08 -8.32 -12.32
C SER A 355 3.11 -8.79 -13.34
N GLU A 356 4.24 -8.11 -13.48
CA GLU A 356 5.37 -8.48 -14.33
C GLU A 356 5.88 -9.89 -14.00
N PHE A 357 6.10 -10.18 -12.71
CA PHE A 357 6.50 -11.51 -12.26
C PHE A 357 5.45 -12.58 -12.58
N HIS A 358 4.17 -12.31 -12.32
CA HIS A 358 3.10 -13.27 -12.60
C HIS A 358 2.94 -13.56 -14.10
N GLU A 359 3.14 -12.57 -14.97
CA GLU A 359 3.11 -12.75 -16.42
C GLU A 359 4.22 -13.69 -16.91
N GLU A 360 5.42 -13.60 -16.32
CA GLU A 360 6.54 -14.49 -16.65
C GLU A 360 6.43 -15.88 -15.99
N TYR A 361 5.94 -15.94 -14.75
CA TYR A 361 5.92 -17.17 -13.92
C TYR A 361 4.53 -17.43 -13.30
N PRO A 362 3.49 -17.68 -14.11
CA PRO A 362 2.11 -17.75 -13.64
C PRO A 362 1.78 -18.92 -12.71
N ASP A 363 2.63 -19.97 -12.71
CA ASP A 363 2.46 -21.16 -11.86
C ASP A 363 2.95 -20.95 -10.41
N LEU A 364 3.71 -19.87 -10.16
CA LEU A 364 4.23 -19.52 -8.84
C LEU A 364 3.31 -18.53 -8.14
N PHE A 365 2.98 -18.79 -6.88
CA PHE A 365 2.23 -17.81 -6.09
C PHE A 365 3.14 -16.68 -5.60
N ILE A 366 2.55 -15.50 -5.40
CA ILE A 366 3.21 -14.35 -4.78
C ILE A 366 2.62 -14.17 -3.38
N LEU A 367 3.46 -14.06 -2.36
CA LEU A 367 3.04 -13.82 -0.98
C LEU A 367 3.74 -12.60 -0.38
N PRO A 368 3.04 -11.47 -0.21
CA PRO A 368 3.44 -10.42 0.70
C PRO A 368 3.59 -10.98 2.13
N ALA A 369 4.82 -11.18 2.55
CA ALA A 369 5.18 -11.97 3.73
C ALA A 369 5.49 -11.13 4.97
N GLU A 370 5.65 -9.82 4.79
CA GLU A 370 5.96 -8.88 5.87
C GLU A 370 5.66 -7.43 5.48
N ALA A 371 4.98 -6.72 6.37
CA ALA A 371 4.69 -5.30 6.27
C ALA A 371 4.40 -4.68 7.64
N CYS A 372 4.85 -3.45 7.87
CA CYS A 372 4.46 -2.66 9.03
C CYS A 372 4.52 -1.15 8.75
N ASN A 373 3.80 -0.37 9.55
CA ASN A 373 3.99 1.08 9.66
C ASN A 373 4.99 1.40 10.79
N GLY A 374 5.37 2.67 10.93
CA GLY A 374 6.22 3.08 12.05
C GLY A 374 7.71 2.83 11.82
N TYR A 375 8.14 2.45 10.61
CA TYR A 375 9.55 2.14 10.31
C TYR A 375 10.35 3.35 9.80
N MET A 376 9.69 4.41 9.33
CA MET A 376 10.33 5.59 8.75
C MET A 376 10.64 6.67 9.80
N PRO A 377 11.71 7.47 9.65
CA PRO A 377 11.97 8.62 10.52
C PRO A 377 10.82 9.65 10.53
N PHE A 378 10.60 10.36 11.63
CA PHE A 378 9.48 11.33 11.80
C PHE A 378 9.30 12.37 10.68
N PHE A 379 10.37 12.77 9.99
CA PHE A 379 10.29 13.74 8.90
C PHE A 379 9.86 13.12 7.55
N LEU A 380 9.61 11.81 7.49
CA LEU A 380 9.21 11.06 6.30
C LEU A 380 8.09 10.06 6.64
N GLY A 381 7.02 10.04 5.85
CA GLY A 381 5.88 9.15 6.07
C GLY A 381 5.12 9.45 7.38
N THR A 382 4.71 8.40 8.09
CA THR A 382 3.93 8.48 9.35
C THR A 382 4.80 8.43 10.61
N GLY A 383 6.12 8.62 10.48
CA GLY A 383 7.08 8.62 11.59
C GLY A 383 7.39 7.26 12.22
N LYS A 384 8.36 7.24 13.15
CA LYS A 384 8.93 6.01 13.74
C LYS A 384 8.17 5.61 15.01
N GLY A 385 7.93 4.32 15.18
CA GLY A 385 7.25 3.75 16.35
C GLY A 385 5.75 3.96 16.35
N PRO A 386 5.04 3.58 17.42
CA PRO A 386 3.60 3.71 17.52
C PRO A 386 3.10 5.16 17.53
N SER A 387 1.83 5.37 17.17
CA SER A 387 1.21 6.71 17.08
C SER A 387 -0.19 6.71 17.71
N LEU A 388 -0.27 6.16 18.92
CA LEU A 388 -1.54 5.87 19.60
C LEU A 388 -2.39 7.12 19.90
N THR A 389 -1.74 8.26 20.18
CA THR A 389 -2.40 9.51 20.58
C THR A 389 -2.58 10.50 19.42
N ASP A 390 -2.21 10.14 18.20
CA ASP A 390 -2.37 10.97 17.00
C ASP A 390 -3.34 10.27 16.05
N ALA A 391 -4.61 10.67 16.14
CA ALA A 391 -5.70 10.05 15.40
C ALA A 391 -5.50 10.13 13.88
N ASP A 392 -4.99 11.25 13.38
CA ASP A 392 -4.75 11.44 11.94
C ASP A 392 -3.64 10.51 11.46
N THR A 393 -2.52 10.45 12.20
CA THR A 393 -1.42 9.54 11.85
C THR A 393 -1.85 8.07 11.94
N SER A 394 -2.56 7.66 12.99
CA SER A 394 -3.03 6.26 13.12
C SER A 394 -4.04 5.90 12.01
N TRP A 395 -4.88 6.85 11.60
CA TRP A 395 -5.83 6.66 10.50
C TRP A 395 -5.11 6.50 9.17
N THR A 396 -4.15 7.37 8.85
CA THR A 396 -3.29 7.24 7.66
C THR A 396 -2.54 5.91 7.64
N ARG A 397 -2.10 5.39 8.79
CA ARG A 397 -1.47 4.05 8.87
C ARG A 397 -2.46 2.94 8.50
N GLY A 398 -3.72 3.05 8.90
CA GLY A 398 -4.79 2.17 8.43
C GLY A 398 -5.00 2.26 6.92
N GLU A 399 -5.05 3.48 6.37
CA GLU A 399 -5.19 3.70 4.93
C GLU A 399 -4.03 3.09 4.13
N ASN A 400 -2.81 3.21 4.63
CA ASN A 400 -1.65 2.58 4.02
C ASN A 400 -1.82 1.06 3.91
N TYR A 401 -2.35 0.39 4.95
CA TYR A 401 -2.63 -1.05 4.93
C TYR A 401 -3.68 -1.38 3.87
N GLY A 402 -4.80 -0.67 3.86
CA GLY A 402 -5.86 -0.90 2.87
C GLY A 402 -5.37 -0.77 1.44
N ARG A 403 -4.58 0.28 1.15
CA ARG A 403 -3.99 0.54 -0.16
C ARG A 403 -3.01 -0.54 -0.59
N ASP A 404 -2.09 -0.92 0.28
CA ASP A 404 -1.09 -1.95 -0.05
C ASP A 404 -1.76 -3.31 -0.30
N ILE A 405 -2.74 -3.68 0.53
CA ILE A 405 -3.49 -4.94 0.38
C ILE A 405 -4.28 -4.94 -0.94
N ILE A 406 -5.03 -3.88 -1.27
CA ILE A 406 -5.77 -3.83 -2.55
C ILE A 406 -4.81 -3.85 -3.74
N GLY A 407 -3.74 -3.06 -3.67
CA GLY A 407 -2.70 -3.03 -4.70
C GLY A 407 -2.09 -4.41 -4.94
N ASP A 408 -1.67 -5.10 -3.89
CA ASP A 408 -1.10 -6.44 -3.97
C ASP A 408 -2.12 -7.46 -4.53
N LEU A 409 -3.35 -7.49 -4.00
CA LEU A 409 -4.38 -8.42 -4.45
C LEU A 409 -4.82 -8.17 -5.90
N ASN A 410 -4.81 -6.92 -6.35
CA ASN A 410 -5.10 -6.60 -7.76
C ASN A 410 -3.94 -6.97 -8.70
N ASN A 411 -2.74 -7.19 -8.16
CA ASN A 411 -1.53 -7.58 -8.88
C ASN A 411 -1.06 -8.98 -8.46
N PHE A 412 -2.00 -9.92 -8.38
CA PHE A 412 -1.77 -11.37 -8.25
C PHE A 412 -1.19 -11.86 -6.92
N ALA A 413 -1.05 -11.02 -5.89
CA ALA A 413 -0.74 -11.52 -4.56
C ALA A 413 -1.82 -12.48 -4.05
N ALA A 414 -1.38 -13.59 -3.47
CA ALA A 414 -2.24 -14.65 -2.98
C ALA A 414 -2.58 -14.49 -1.49
N GLY A 415 -2.18 -13.42 -0.83
CA GLY A 415 -2.41 -13.20 0.60
C GLY A 415 -1.71 -11.94 1.05
N TRP A 416 -1.69 -11.71 2.36
CA TRP A 416 -0.94 -10.58 2.93
C TRP A 416 -0.64 -10.82 4.42
N THR A 417 0.58 -10.52 4.84
CA THR A 417 1.06 -10.82 6.20
C THR A 417 1.60 -9.55 6.86
N ASP A 418 0.92 -9.13 7.92
CA ASP A 418 1.37 -8.10 8.85
C ASP A 418 2.66 -8.52 9.55
N TRP A 419 3.34 -7.55 10.14
CA TRP A 419 4.48 -7.82 10.99
C TRP A 419 4.08 -8.31 12.37
N ASN A 420 4.47 -7.61 13.44
CA ASN A 420 4.05 -7.98 14.79
C ASN A 420 2.54 -7.71 14.93
N ILE A 421 1.76 -8.78 15.13
CA ILE A 421 0.30 -8.63 15.36
C ILE A 421 -0.02 -7.79 16.60
N LEU A 422 0.92 -7.69 17.55
CA LEU A 422 0.82 -6.76 18.67
C LEU A 422 2.19 -6.39 19.24
N LEU A 423 2.29 -5.18 19.77
CA LEU A 423 3.47 -4.64 20.46
C LEU A 423 3.06 -3.90 21.74
N ASP A 424 4.02 -3.45 22.54
CA ASP A 424 3.77 -2.51 23.63
C ASP A 424 3.63 -1.06 23.11
N THR A 425 3.27 -0.11 23.97
CA THR A 425 3.04 1.28 23.54
C THR A 425 4.31 2.01 23.05
N GLU A 426 5.49 1.42 23.27
CA GLU A 426 6.77 1.87 22.72
C GLU A 426 7.16 1.19 21.39
N GLY A 427 6.39 0.19 20.93
CA GLY A 427 6.64 -0.52 19.67
C GLY A 427 7.73 -1.59 19.76
N GLY A 428 7.90 -2.19 20.94
CA GLY A 428 8.84 -3.27 21.23
C GLY A 428 8.18 -4.45 21.94
N PRO A 429 8.94 -5.28 22.69
CA PRO A 429 10.38 -5.15 22.94
C PRO A 429 11.23 -5.66 21.77
N GLY A 430 12.45 -5.14 21.63
CA GLY A 430 13.43 -5.64 20.66
C GLY A 430 14.84 -5.18 21.01
N TRP A 431 15.82 -6.07 20.97
CA TRP A 431 17.21 -5.78 21.35
C TRP A 431 17.87 -4.71 20.46
N SER A 432 17.34 -4.53 19.25
CA SER A 432 17.86 -3.61 18.23
C SER A 432 17.32 -2.18 18.36
N GLU A 433 16.34 -1.94 19.25
CA GLU A 433 15.61 -0.66 19.38
C GLU A 433 14.97 -0.22 18.03
N ASN A 434 14.60 -1.19 17.19
CA ASN A 434 13.92 -1.00 15.93
C ASN A 434 12.40 -0.86 16.11
N HIS A 435 11.98 0.13 16.91
CA HIS A 435 10.57 0.37 17.21
C HIS A 435 9.75 0.66 15.95
N VAL A 436 8.65 -0.08 15.78
CA VAL A 436 7.66 0.07 14.71
C VAL A 436 6.25 0.06 15.31
N ASP A 437 5.24 0.20 14.46
CA ASP A 437 3.84 0.13 14.88
C ASP A 437 3.24 -1.28 14.71
N ALA A 438 2.11 -1.55 15.36
CA ALA A 438 1.37 -2.82 15.26
C ALA A 438 -0.15 -2.59 15.30
N PRO A 439 -1.00 -3.44 14.69
CA PRO A 439 -2.44 -3.19 14.69
C PRO A 439 -3.10 -3.24 16.07
N ILE A 440 -2.49 -3.94 17.03
CA ILE A 440 -2.84 -3.84 18.46
C ILE A 440 -1.61 -3.41 19.26
N LEU A 441 -1.79 -2.46 20.18
CA LEU A 441 -0.82 -2.13 21.22
C LEU A 441 -1.34 -2.58 22.58
N ILE A 442 -0.47 -2.92 23.53
CA ILE A 442 -0.89 -3.34 24.88
C ILE A 442 -0.35 -2.38 25.94
N ASP A 443 -1.05 -2.25 27.06
CA ASP A 443 -0.54 -1.59 28.27
C ASP A 443 0.51 -2.49 28.94
N GLU A 444 1.78 -2.17 28.71
CA GLU A 444 2.90 -2.92 29.27
C GLU A 444 3.19 -2.62 30.75
N GLU A 445 2.61 -1.55 31.31
CA GLU A 445 2.84 -1.14 32.69
C GLU A 445 1.97 -1.96 33.65
N ASN A 446 0.66 -1.99 33.40
CA ASN A 446 -0.30 -2.61 34.30
C ASN A 446 -0.97 -3.85 33.70
N GLY A 447 -0.85 -4.07 32.38
CA GLY A 447 -1.51 -5.17 31.69
C GLY A 447 -3.03 -5.08 31.74
N ALA A 448 -3.59 -3.88 31.91
CA ALA A 448 -5.00 -3.65 32.19
C ALA A 448 -5.83 -3.29 30.95
N GLU A 449 -5.17 -2.86 29.87
CA GLU A 449 -5.79 -2.43 28.63
C GLU A 449 -5.00 -2.90 27.39
N PHE A 450 -5.69 -3.00 26.25
CA PHE A 450 -5.05 -3.02 24.95
C PHE A 450 -5.83 -2.17 23.96
N TYR A 451 -5.16 -1.76 22.89
CA TYR A 451 -5.57 -0.69 22.00
C TYR A 451 -5.60 -1.18 20.56
N LYS A 452 -6.80 -1.28 19.99
CA LYS A 452 -6.99 -1.67 18.59
C LYS A 452 -6.92 -0.43 17.71
N GLN A 453 -5.87 -0.35 16.89
CA GLN A 453 -5.62 0.76 15.98
C GLN A 453 -6.46 0.64 14.70
N PRO A 454 -6.60 1.72 13.90
CA PRO A 454 -7.29 1.65 12.61
C PRO A 454 -6.80 0.50 11.70
N SER A 455 -5.49 0.23 11.66
CA SER A 455 -4.90 -0.86 10.90
C SER A 455 -5.49 -2.25 11.23
N PHE A 456 -5.91 -2.50 12.47
CA PHE A 456 -6.61 -3.74 12.85
C PHE A 456 -7.92 -3.89 12.06
N TYR A 457 -8.70 -2.81 11.98
CA TYR A 457 -9.99 -2.83 11.28
C TYR A 457 -9.82 -2.89 9.76
N TYR A 458 -8.79 -2.23 9.22
CA TYR A 458 -8.42 -2.37 7.81
C TYR A 458 -8.06 -3.81 7.48
N MET A 459 -7.23 -4.47 8.29
CA MET A 459 -6.95 -5.91 8.14
C MET A 459 -8.22 -6.76 8.20
N GLY A 460 -9.18 -6.39 9.06
CA GLY A 460 -10.45 -7.07 9.21
C GLY A 460 -11.32 -7.10 7.96
N HIS A 461 -11.29 -6.04 7.14
CA HIS A 461 -12.04 -5.99 5.86
C HIS A 461 -11.60 -7.06 4.85
N TYR A 462 -10.40 -7.62 5.01
CA TYR A 462 -9.88 -8.68 4.14
C TYR A 462 -9.93 -10.04 4.85
N SER A 463 -9.23 -10.15 5.97
CA SER A 463 -9.07 -11.42 6.70
C SER A 463 -10.39 -12.07 7.10
N LYS A 464 -11.36 -11.27 7.57
CA LYS A 464 -12.65 -11.77 8.03
C LYS A 464 -13.49 -12.34 6.90
N PHE A 465 -13.55 -11.63 5.78
CA PHE A 465 -14.51 -11.88 4.71
C PHE A 465 -13.93 -12.64 3.51
N ILE A 466 -12.61 -12.73 3.39
CA ILE A 466 -11.93 -13.43 2.29
C ILE A 466 -11.19 -14.66 2.87
N PRO A 467 -11.90 -15.77 3.17
CA PRO A 467 -11.27 -16.97 3.70
C PRO A 467 -10.31 -17.62 2.68
N ALA A 468 -9.40 -18.48 3.17
CA ALA A 468 -8.53 -19.27 2.32
C ALA A 468 -9.34 -20.06 1.27
N GLY A 469 -8.84 -20.12 0.04
CA GLY A 469 -9.51 -20.76 -1.08
C GLY A 469 -10.43 -19.81 -1.87
N SER A 470 -10.69 -18.59 -1.37
CA SER A 470 -11.36 -17.56 -2.16
C SER A 470 -10.59 -17.26 -3.45
N ARG A 471 -11.28 -16.88 -4.52
CA ARG A 471 -10.65 -16.51 -5.79
C ARG A 471 -10.96 -15.06 -6.11
N ARG A 472 -9.93 -14.29 -6.48
CA ARG A 472 -10.12 -12.91 -6.96
C ARG A 472 -10.88 -12.97 -8.29
N ILE A 473 -11.88 -12.11 -8.45
CA ILE A 473 -12.70 -12.00 -9.65
C ILE A 473 -12.62 -10.60 -10.26
N LYS A 474 -13.02 -10.48 -11.52
CA LYS A 474 -12.97 -9.19 -12.22
C LYS A 474 -14.08 -8.27 -11.71
N LEU A 475 -13.67 -7.06 -11.34
CA LEU A 475 -14.52 -5.93 -11.03
C LEU A 475 -14.21 -4.81 -12.03
N THR A 476 -15.23 -4.20 -12.63
CA THR A 476 -15.04 -3.16 -13.63
C THR A 476 -15.99 -2.01 -13.36
N ALA A 477 -15.44 -0.80 -13.22
CA ALA A 477 -16.23 0.43 -13.23
C ALA A 477 -16.76 0.70 -14.65
N LEU A 478 -18.05 1.03 -14.78
CA LEU A 478 -18.68 1.32 -16.07
C LEU A 478 -18.40 2.74 -16.59
N GLU A 479 -17.92 3.63 -15.73
CA GLU A 479 -17.48 5.00 -16.04
C GLU A 479 -16.13 5.26 -15.35
N ASP A 480 -15.43 6.33 -15.72
CA ASP A 480 -14.21 6.76 -15.03
C ASP A 480 -14.58 7.15 -13.59
N VAL A 481 -14.50 6.18 -12.67
CA VAL A 481 -14.55 6.43 -11.24
C VAL A 481 -13.26 7.14 -10.88
N ASP A 482 -13.37 8.16 -10.04
CA ASP A 482 -12.23 8.93 -9.54
C ASP A 482 -11.11 7.97 -9.09
N ASN A 483 -9.85 8.33 -9.40
CA ASN A 483 -8.67 7.51 -9.04
C ASN A 483 -8.52 7.32 -7.52
N ASP A 484 -9.34 8.02 -6.72
CA ASP A 484 -9.34 8.01 -5.26
C ASP A 484 -10.17 6.84 -4.64
N LEU A 485 -10.89 6.03 -5.45
CA LEU A 485 -11.59 4.82 -4.97
C LEU A 485 -10.87 3.53 -5.40
N GLU A 486 -10.28 2.85 -4.44
CA GLU A 486 -9.65 1.54 -4.64
C GLU A 486 -10.66 0.41 -4.39
N SER A 487 -10.59 -0.66 -5.18
CA SER A 487 -11.52 -1.78 -5.04
C SER A 487 -10.95 -3.11 -5.50
N CYS A 488 -11.48 -4.19 -4.91
CA CYS A 488 -11.24 -5.56 -5.33
C CYS A 488 -12.46 -6.45 -5.01
N ALA A 489 -12.56 -7.58 -5.70
CA ALA A 489 -13.71 -8.48 -5.60
C ALA A 489 -13.26 -9.95 -5.55
N PHE A 490 -14.01 -10.76 -4.82
CA PHE A 490 -13.71 -12.18 -4.61
C PHE A 490 -14.98 -13.03 -4.66
N VAL A 491 -14.79 -14.30 -4.99
CA VAL A 491 -15.77 -15.36 -4.72
C VAL A 491 -15.19 -16.32 -3.69
N THR A 492 -15.92 -16.59 -2.60
CA THR A 492 -15.49 -17.49 -1.53
C THR A 492 -15.72 -18.96 -1.89
N PRO A 493 -15.10 -19.93 -1.20
CA PRO A 493 -15.40 -21.36 -1.37
C PRO A 493 -16.89 -21.70 -1.17
N GLU A 494 -17.59 -20.92 -0.34
CA GLU A 494 -19.02 -21.02 -0.08
C GLU A 494 -19.89 -20.35 -1.15
N ASN A 495 -19.28 -19.87 -2.25
CA ASN A 495 -19.91 -19.14 -3.36
C ASN A 495 -20.54 -17.79 -2.97
N GLN A 496 -20.01 -17.14 -1.93
CA GLN A 496 -20.37 -15.76 -1.60
C GLN A 496 -19.51 -14.79 -2.42
N VAL A 497 -20.09 -13.67 -2.86
CA VAL A 497 -19.34 -12.59 -3.50
C VAL A 497 -18.99 -11.55 -2.44
N VAL A 498 -17.71 -11.19 -2.37
CA VAL A 498 -17.18 -10.19 -1.44
C VAL A 498 -16.59 -9.05 -2.25
N LEU A 499 -16.99 -7.83 -1.93
CA LEU A 499 -16.48 -6.61 -2.54
C LEU A 499 -15.84 -5.77 -1.45
N VAL A 500 -14.63 -5.29 -1.71
CA VAL A 500 -13.95 -4.34 -0.82
C VAL A 500 -13.78 -3.04 -1.59
N PHE A 501 -14.15 -1.95 -0.94
CA PHE A 501 -14.01 -0.58 -1.45
C PHE A 501 -13.28 0.25 -0.40
N MET A 502 -12.31 1.03 -0.85
CA MET A 502 -11.57 1.95 0.01
C MET A 502 -11.53 3.33 -0.65
N ASN A 503 -11.93 4.36 0.12
CA ASN A 503 -11.95 5.74 -0.33
C ASN A 503 -10.94 6.58 0.46
N HIS A 504 -9.99 7.20 -0.24
CA HIS A 504 -8.87 7.95 0.35
C HIS A 504 -9.15 9.42 0.67
N LYS A 505 -10.30 10.00 0.27
CA LYS A 505 -10.61 11.41 0.57
C LYS A 505 -12.06 11.65 0.98
N HIS A 506 -12.22 12.53 1.98
CA HIS A 506 -13.48 13.12 2.47
C HIS A 506 -14.31 13.91 1.44
N LYS A 507 -14.01 13.79 0.14
CA LYS A 507 -14.81 14.39 -0.91
C LYS A 507 -15.55 13.28 -1.65
N TRP A 508 -16.87 13.25 -1.44
CA TRP A 508 -17.92 12.75 -2.34
C TRP A 508 -18.76 11.53 -1.96
N LEU A 509 -18.40 10.73 -0.96
CA LEU A 509 -19.25 9.63 -0.53
C LEU A 509 -19.82 9.90 0.86
N THR A 510 -20.99 10.53 0.91
CA THR A 510 -21.88 10.36 2.05
C THR A 510 -22.38 8.91 2.08
N ASP A 511 -22.70 8.36 3.25
CA ASP A 511 -23.21 6.98 3.41
C ASP A 511 -24.37 6.64 2.46
N GLU A 512 -25.19 7.63 2.10
CA GLU A 512 -26.32 7.50 1.17
C GLU A 512 -25.88 7.19 -0.27
N ARG A 513 -24.72 7.70 -0.72
CA ARG A 513 -24.19 7.47 -2.08
C ARG A 513 -23.40 6.18 -2.22
N PHE A 514 -22.72 5.70 -1.17
CA PHE A 514 -22.05 4.39 -1.20
C PHE A 514 -23.06 3.25 -1.41
N LEU A 515 -24.28 3.41 -0.86
CA LEU A 515 -25.39 2.49 -1.07
C LEU A 515 -25.99 2.56 -2.48
N GLU A 516 -25.89 3.70 -3.17
CA GLU A 516 -26.28 3.83 -4.58
C GLU A 516 -25.31 3.08 -5.50
N VAL A 517 -24.00 3.03 -5.19
CA VAL A 517 -22.98 2.32 -5.99
C VAL A 517 -23.27 0.81 -6.13
N LEU A 518 -24.05 0.22 -5.21
CA LEU A 518 -24.38 -1.21 -5.16
C LEU A 518 -25.62 -1.60 -6.00
N SER A 519 -25.83 -1.00 -7.18
CA SER A 519 -26.74 -1.58 -8.18
C SER A 519 -26.02 -2.67 -8.99
N ILE A 520 -26.25 -3.94 -8.60
CA ILE A 520 -25.67 -5.09 -9.31
C ILE A 520 -26.54 -5.36 -10.56
N SER A 521 -26.09 -4.87 -11.72
CA SER A 521 -26.69 -5.24 -13.00
C SER A 521 -26.20 -6.63 -13.44
N SER A 522 -27.10 -7.63 -13.39
CA SER A 522 -26.90 -8.92 -14.05
C SER A 522 -26.79 -8.74 -15.57
N ALA A 523 -25.70 -9.21 -16.16
CA ALA A 523 -25.35 -9.09 -17.57
C ALA A 523 -26.43 -9.53 -18.57
N ILE A 524 -26.78 -8.66 -19.53
CA ILE A 524 -27.24 -9.01 -20.89
C ILE A 524 -26.69 -7.94 -21.86
N PRO A 525 -25.96 -8.30 -22.94
CA PRO A 525 -25.41 -7.33 -23.89
C PRO A 525 -26.44 -6.92 -24.96
N GLY A 526 -26.53 -5.62 -25.25
CA GLY A 526 -27.27 -5.06 -26.40
C GLY A 526 -27.01 -3.56 -26.60
N PRO A 527 -26.89 -3.05 -27.84
CA PRO A 527 -26.09 -1.86 -28.15
C PRO A 527 -26.87 -0.53 -28.22
N SER A 528 -26.06 0.54 -28.37
CA SER A 528 -26.33 1.89 -28.87
C SER A 528 -26.69 2.99 -27.87
N SER A 529 -25.62 3.68 -27.47
CA SER A 529 -25.47 5.12 -27.23
C SER A 529 -26.65 6.04 -27.56
N THR A 530 -27.08 6.81 -26.55
CA THR A 530 -27.48 8.21 -26.70
C THR A 530 -26.91 8.99 -25.52
N GLN A 531 -25.87 9.79 -25.78
CA GLN A 531 -25.31 10.77 -24.84
C GLN A 531 -26.36 11.86 -24.57
N ASP A 532 -26.62 12.15 -23.30
CA ASP A 532 -27.39 13.32 -22.88
C ASP A 532 -26.41 14.46 -22.58
N ASN A 533 -26.61 15.62 -23.22
CA ASN A 533 -25.72 16.78 -23.13
C ASN A 533 -26.11 17.62 -21.90
N GLY A 534 -25.19 17.81 -20.96
CA GLY A 534 -25.40 18.74 -19.84
C GLY A 534 -25.69 20.16 -20.33
N GLU A 535 -26.71 20.82 -19.76
CA GLU A 535 -26.99 22.21 -20.09
C GLU A 535 -25.89 23.13 -19.53
N HIS A 536 -25.19 23.86 -20.40
CA HIS A 536 -24.22 24.89 -20.02
C HIS A 536 -24.76 26.28 -20.39
N THR A 537 -24.23 27.34 -19.78
CA THR A 537 -24.58 28.72 -20.11
C THR A 537 -23.33 29.59 -20.25
N LEU A 538 -23.40 30.70 -20.97
CA LEU A 538 -22.27 31.64 -21.06
C LEU A 538 -21.79 32.12 -19.67
N LEU A 539 -22.68 32.18 -18.68
CA LEU A 539 -22.33 32.57 -17.31
C LEU A 539 -21.51 31.47 -16.60
N SER A 540 -21.85 30.19 -16.78
CA SER A 540 -21.06 29.09 -16.23
C SER A 540 -19.68 29.02 -16.87
N LEU A 541 -19.59 29.24 -18.19
CA LEU A 541 -18.30 29.36 -18.89
C LEU A 541 -17.45 30.51 -18.34
N PHE A 542 -18.04 31.68 -18.10
CA PHE A 542 -17.29 32.80 -17.52
C PHE A 542 -16.74 32.46 -16.14
N TYR A 543 -17.59 31.91 -15.27
CA TYR A 543 -17.22 31.60 -13.88
C TYR A 543 -16.11 30.55 -13.80
N THR A 544 -16.23 29.46 -14.54
CA THR A 544 -15.21 28.39 -14.58
C THR A 544 -13.86 28.93 -15.01
N PHE A 545 -13.81 29.67 -16.13
CA PHE A 545 -12.54 30.21 -16.61
C PHE A 545 -11.99 31.33 -15.72
N TYR A 546 -12.86 32.12 -15.06
CA TYR A 546 -12.46 33.12 -14.06
C TYR A 546 -11.87 32.48 -12.79
N TRP A 547 -12.46 31.39 -12.33
CA TRP A 547 -11.93 30.60 -11.21
C TRP A 547 -10.55 30.05 -11.54
N ILE A 548 -10.43 29.33 -12.66
CA ILE A 548 -9.18 28.79 -13.18
C ILE A 548 -8.13 29.91 -13.29
N GLY A 549 -8.47 31.03 -13.91
CA GLY A 549 -7.59 32.20 -14.06
C GLY A 549 -7.17 32.86 -12.74
N SER A 550 -7.92 32.66 -11.65
CA SER A 550 -7.62 33.26 -10.34
C SER A 550 -6.60 32.46 -9.52
N ILE A 551 -6.52 31.14 -9.75
CA ILE A 551 -5.71 30.24 -8.91
C ILE A 551 -4.48 29.66 -9.61
N ILE A 552 -4.32 29.87 -10.93
CA ILE A 552 -3.13 29.42 -11.64
C ILE A 552 -1.90 30.25 -11.25
N PHE A 553 -0.88 29.55 -10.73
CA PHE A 553 0.47 30.06 -10.53
C PHE A 553 1.47 29.08 -11.16
N GLY A 554 2.37 29.54 -12.03
CA GLY A 554 3.38 28.66 -12.66
C GLY A 554 3.20 28.35 -14.15
N GLY A 555 2.30 29.05 -14.86
CA GLY A 555 2.18 28.99 -16.32
C GLY A 555 1.10 28.04 -16.84
N GLY A 556 0.91 28.02 -18.16
CA GLY A 556 -0.24 27.35 -18.79
C GLY A 556 -0.22 25.82 -18.75
N GLN A 557 0.80 25.15 -18.23
CA GLN A 557 0.80 23.69 -18.07
C GLN A 557 -0.03 23.26 -16.85
N VAL A 558 -0.08 24.12 -15.82
CA VAL A 558 -0.79 23.85 -14.56
C VAL A 558 -2.31 23.94 -14.73
N MET A 559 -2.80 24.61 -15.77
CA MET A 559 -4.24 24.71 -16.06
C MET A 559 -4.80 23.49 -16.80
N LEU A 560 -3.95 22.65 -17.42
CA LEU A 560 -4.44 21.54 -18.25
C LEU A 560 -5.21 20.50 -17.44
N PRO A 561 -4.76 20.07 -16.25
CA PRO A 561 -5.55 19.18 -15.38
C PRO A 561 -6.89 19.81 -14.99
N MET A 562 -6.91 21.12 -14.71
CA MET A 562 -8.12 21.84 -14.34
C MET A 562 -9.12 21.95 -15.49
N LEU A 563 -8.65 22.18 -16.72
CA LEU A 563 -9.54 22.19 -17.89
C LEU A 563 -10.03 20.79 -18.27
N LEU A 564 -9.22 19.76 -18.03
CA LEU A 564 -9.68 18.38 -18.19
C LEU A 564 -10.84 18.11 -17.22
N ASP A 565 -10.71 18.49 -15.95
CA ASP A 565 -11.75 18.32 -14.94
C ASP A 565 -13.00 19.20 -15.21
N ASP A 566 -12.83 20.52 -15.28
CA ASP A 566 -13.93 21.48 -15.31
C ASP A 566 -14.62 21.64 -16.68
N VAL A 567 -14.03 21.14 -17.77
CA VAL A 567 -14.55 21.31 -19.15
C VAL A 567 -14.72 19.99 -19.89
N VAL A 568 -13.80 19.03 -19.73
CA VAL A 568 -13.89 17.73 -20.42
C VAL A 568 -14.70 16.72 -19.62
N MET A 569 -14.37 16.53 -18.34
CA MET A 569 -15.08 15.60 -17.45
C MET A 569 -16.49 16.13 -17.12
N ALA A 570 -16.68 17.45 -17.11
CA ALA A 570 -17.99 18.07 -17.01
C ALA A 570 -18.91 17.84 -18.25
N GLY A 571 -18.39 17.22 -19.32
CA GLY A 571 -19.12 16.88 -20.53
C GLY A 571 -19.32 18.02 -21.53
N TRP A 572 -18.68 19.18 -21.32
CA TRP A 572 -18.88 20.35 -22.18
C TRP A 572 -18.19 20.11 -23.54
N VAL A 573 -17.01 19.51 -23.51
CA VAL A 573 -16.18 19.22 -24.68
C VAL A 573 -15.66 17.78 -24.60
N THR A 574 -15.63 17.05 -25.72
CA THR A 574 -15.08 15.68 -25.73
C THR A 574 -13.55 15.68 -25.57
N LYS A 575 -13.00 14.59 -25.05
CA LYS A 575 -11.55 14.38 -24.92
C LYS A 575 -10.82 14.56 -26.26
N GLU A 576 -11.40 14.07 -27.35
CA GLU A 576 -10.85 14.24 -28.70
C GLU A 576 -10.80 15.72 -29.12
N GLN A 577 -11.90 16.45 -28.94
CA GLN A 577 -11.97 17.89 -29.25
C GLN A 577 -11.00 18.72 -28.39
N PHE A 578 -10.81 18.35 -27.12
CA PHE A 578 -9.85 18.99 -26.23
C PHE A 578 -8.41 18.75 -26.68
N LEU A 579 -8.05 17.51 -27.01
CA LEU A 579 -6.71 17.14 -27.48
C LEU A 579 -6.37 17.79 -28.83
N ILE A 580 -7.35 17.91 -29.75
CA ILE A 580 -7.21 18.66 -31.00
C ILE A 580 -6.91 20.14 -30.69
N GLY A 581 -7.64 20.74 -29.76
CA GLY A 581 -7.41 22.12 -29.31
C GLY A 581 -6.02 22.32 -28.72
N LEU A 582 -5.58 21.39 -27.87
CA LEU A 582 -4.26 21.40 -27.26
C LEU A 582 -3.14 21.31 -28.32
N ALA A 583 -3.26 20.37 -29.26
CA ALA A 583 -2.31 20.23 -30.36
C ALA A 583 -2.25 21.50 -31.23
N LEU A 584 -3.41 22.09 -31.53
CA LEU A 584 -3.50 23.31 -32.32
C LEU A 584 -2.88 24.52 -31.59
N VAL A 585 -3.13 24.67 -30.30
CA VAL A 585 -2.55 25.76 -29.48
C VAL A 585 -1.03 25.61 -29.35
N GLN A 586 -0.53 24.39 -29.20
CA GLN A 586 0.93 24.12 -29.16
C GLN A 586 1.60 24.36 -30.52
N SER A 587 0.87 24.24 -31.63
CA SER A 587 1.38 24.50 -32.97
C SER A 587 1.45 25.99 -33.34
N LEU A 588 0.73 26.85 -32.61
CA LEU A 588 0.63 28.29 -32.87
C LEU A 588 1.54 29.09 -31.93
N PRO A 589 2.13 30.22 -32.39
CA PRO A 589 2.90 31.09 -31.51
C PRO A 589 1.98 31.77 -30.49
N GLY A 590 2.19 31.52 -29.21
CA GLY A 590 1.43 32.16 -28.14
C GLY A 590 1.45 31.38 -26.83
N PRO A 591 0.84 31.92 -25.77
CA PRO A 591 0.69 31.21 -24.52
C PRO A 591 -0.30 30.06 -24.65
N LEU A 592 -0.05 28.98 -23.91
CA LEU A 592 -0.96 27.83 -23.79
C LEU A 592 -2.37 28.22 -23.30
N PHE A 593 -2.49 29.37 -22.63
CA PHE A 593 -3.75 30.01 -22.24
C PHE A 593 -4.72 30.29 -23.41
N ASN A 594 -4.23 30.32 -24.66
CA ASN A 594 -5.07 30.46 -25.85
C ASN A 594 -6.07 29.30 -26.03
N ILE A 595 -5.86 28.16 -25.37
CA ILE A 595 -6.82 27.05 -25.36
C ILE A 595 -8.19 27.45 -24.82
N ALA A 596 -8.27 28.45 -23.94
CA ALA A 596 -9.56 28.98 -23.47
C ALA A 596 -10.39 29.58 -24.60
N ALA A 597 -9.75 30.33 -25.51
CA ALA A 597 -10.43 30.92 -26.66
C ALA A 597 -10.95 29.85 -27.62
N TYR A 598 -10.21 28.75 -27.78
CA TYR A 598 -10.62 27.60 -28.58
C TYR A 598 -11.81 26.87 -27.94
N LEU A 599 -11.75 26.54 -26.65
CA LEU A 599 -12.82 25.83 -25.95
C LEU A 599 -14.10 26.67 -25.90
N GLY A 600 -13.98 27.99 -25.68
CA GLY A 600 -15.11 28.90 -25.78
C GLY A 600 -15.71 28.96 -27.19
N ALA A 601 -14.87 28.97 -28.23
CA ALA A 601 -15.32 28.95 -29.62
C ALA A 601 -16.06 27.67 -29.99
N LEU A 602 -15.61 26.53 -29.45
CA LEU A 602 -16.23 25.23 -29.69
C LEU A 602 -17.64 25.14 -29.08
N LEU A 603 -17.85 25.77 -27.91
CA LEU A 603 -19.11 25.71 -27.16
C LEU A 603 -20.16 26.73 -27.62
N TYR A 604 -19.76 28.00 -27.81
CA TYR A 604 -20.70 29.10 -28.14
C TYR A 604 -20.17 30.03 -29.25
N GLY A 605 -19.30 29.53 -30.13
CA GLY A 605 -18.71 30.33 -31.21
C GLY A 605 -17.98 31.57 -30.68
N VAL A 606 -18.05 32.67 -31.43
CA VAL A 606 -17.32 33.90 -31.10
C VAL A 606 -17.67 34.43 -29.70
N SER A 607 -18.93 34.33 -29.28
CA SER A 607 -19.37 34.72 -27.94
C SER A 607 -18.69 33.91 -26.83
N GLY A 608 -18.61 32.59 -26.97
CA GLY A 608 -17.95 31.76 -25.98
C GLY A 608 -16.46 32.02 -25.91
N SER A 609 -15.82 32.22 -27.07
CA SER A 609 -14.38 32.55 -27.16
C SER A 609 -14.02 33.83 -26.40
N ILE A 610 -14.85 34.87 -26.54
CA ILE A 610 -14.68 36.14 -25.82
C ILE A 610 -14.86 35.92 -24.31
N VAL A 611 -15.91 35.20 -23.92
CA VAL A 611 -16.29 35.00 -22.51
C VAL A 611 -15.25 34.19 -21.74
N THR A 612 -14.77 33.07 -22.29
CA THR A 612 -13.75 32.22 -21.64
C THR A 612 -12.40 32.93 -21.56
N THR A 613 -12.04 33.70 -22.59
CA THR A 613 -10.82 34.53 -22.60
C THR A 613 -10.90 35.64 -21.54
N MET A 614 -12.04 36.33 -21.44
CA MET A 614 -12.25 37.36 -20.41
C MET A 614 -12.27 36.77 -19.00
N GLY A 615 -12.86 35.58 -18.82
CA GLY A 615 -12.81 34.84 -17.57
C GLY A 615 -11.37 34.55 -17.17
N LEU A 616 -10.62 33.87 -18.04
CA LEU A 616 -9.27 33.42 -17.74
C LEU A 616 -8.28 34.56 -17.46
N PHE A 617 -8.28 35.62 -18.27
CA PHE A 617 -7.33 36.73 -18.10
C PHE A 617 -7.84 37.82 -17.15
N GLY A 618 -9.13 37.84 -16.84
CA GLY A 618 -9.77 38.86 -16.01
C GLY A 618 -9.11 39.06 -14.65
N PRO A 619 -8.94 38.00 -13.82
CA PRO A 619 -8.33 38.11 -12.50
C PRO A 619 -6.93 38.74 -12.53
N GLY A 620 -6.08 38.28 -13.45
CA GLY A 620 -4.73 38.80 -13.61
C GLY A 620 -4.69 40.26 -14.07
N ILE A 621 -5.56 40.65 -15.01
CA ILE A 621 -5.69 42.04 -15.47
C ILE A 621 -6.19 42.94 -14.33
N ILE A 622 -7.22 42.51 -13.59
CA ILE A 622 -7.78 43.24 -12.45
C ILE A 622 -6.72 43.40 -11.35
N LEU A 623 -5.98 42.34 -11.04
CA LEU A 623 -4.90 42.36 -10.06
C LEU A 623 -3.78 43.32 -10.49
N PHE A 624 -3.37 43.26 -11.76
CA PHE A 624 -2.33 44.14 -12.30
C PHE A 624 -2.73 45.62 -12.22
N PHE A 625 -3.91 45.99 -12.71
CA PHE A 625 -4.38 47.37 -12.66
C PHE A 625 -4.78 47.81 -11.25
N GLY A 626 -5.23 46.89 -10.40
CA GLY A 626 -5.54 47.16 -8.99
C GLY A 626 -4.29 47.40 -8.15
N LEU A 627 -3.18 46.72 -8.46
CA LEU A 627 -1.89 46.91 -7.79
C LEU A 627 -1.06 48.03 -8.40
N LEU A 628 -1.33 48.48 -9.63
CA LEU A 628 -0.59 49.56 -10.31
C LEU A 628 -0.46 50.85 -9.47
N PRO A 629 -1.54 51.37 -8.83
CA PRO A 629 -1.46 52.59 -8.01
C PRO A 629 -0.65 52.38 -6.72
N LEU A 630 -0.68 51.15 -6.18
CA LEU A 630 0.14 50.77 -5.02
C LEU A 630 1.61 50.69 -5.44
N TRP A 631 1.90 50.06 -6.58
CA TRP A 631 3.24 49.93 -7.15
C TRP A 631 3.90 51.29 -7.39
N GLU A 632 3.16 52.29 -7.88
CA GLU A 632 3.70 53.66 -8.04
C GLU A 632 4.17 54.28 -6.71
N ARG A 633 3.53 53.94 -5.58
CA ARG A 633 3.92 54.42 -4.25
C ARG A 633 5.13 53.66 -3.70
N VAL A 634 5.20 52.34 -3.93
CA VAL A 634 6.24 51.49 -3.29
C VAL A 634 7.49 51.27 -4.16
N ARG A 635 7.43 51.51 -5.48
CA ARG A 635 8.55 51.26 -6.42
C ARG A 635 9.83 52.02 -6.11
N ASN A 636 9.76 53.09 -5.31
CA ASN A 636 10.91 53.88 -4.91
C ASN A 636 11.56 53.41 -3.59
N ASN A 637 10.95 52.43 -2.89
CA ASN A 637 11.50 51.86 -1.66
C ASN A 637 12.75 51.02 -1.94
N LYS A 638 13.85 51.34 -1.24
CA LYS A 638 15.15 50.67 -1.41
C LYS A 638 15.12 49.19 -1.02
N SER A 639 14.41 48.82 0.05
CA SER A 639 14.29 47.43 0.51
C SER A 639 13.51 46.57 -0.48
N LEU A 640 12.44 47.13 -1.07
CA LEU A 640 11.65 46.42 -2.08
C LEU A 640 12.47 46.17 -3.36
N LYS A 641 13.28 47.14 -3.81
CA LYS A 641 14.18 46.95 -4.96
C LYS A 641 15.22 45.84 -4.72
N ILE A 642 15.77 45.75 -3.52
CA ILE A 642 16.73 44.70 -3.14
C ILE A 642 16.03 43.34 -3.13
N PHE A 643 14.86 43.22 -2.50
CA PHE A 643 14.08 41.98 -2.49
C PHE A 643 13.72 41.50 -3.90
N LEU A 644 13.18 42.38 -4.74
CA LEU A 644 12.81 42.06 -6.12
C LEU A 644 14.03 41.64 -6.97
N SER A 645 15.20 42.22 -6.70
CA SER A 645 16.45 41.77 -7.34
C SER A 645 16.80 40.32 -6.94
N GLY A 646 16.55 39.94 -5.68
CA GLY A 646 16.70 38.56 -5.20
C GLY A 646 15.69 37.59 -5.84
N VAL A 647 14.43 38.03 -5.99
CA VAL A 647 13.40 37.25 -6.70
C VAL A 647 13.76 37.04 -8.17
N ASN A 648 14.22 38.08 -8.87
CA ASN A 648 14.69 37.97 -10.26
C ASN A 648 15.89 37.04 -10.41
N ALA A 649 16.85 37.10 -9.48
CA ALA A 649 17.98 36.18 -9.46
C ALA A 649 17.55 34.72 -9.24
N SER A 650 16.60 34.49 -8.31
CA SER A 650 16.04 33.16 -8.02
C SER A 650 15.28 32.58 -9.22
N ALA A 651 14.45 33.39 -9.88
CA ALA A 651 13.74 33.00 -11.09
C ALA A 651 14.71 32.64 -12.24
N THR A 652 15.79 33.42 -12.39
CA THR A 652 16.85 33.11 -13.37
C THR A 652 17.52 31.77 -13.04
N GLY A 653 17.79 31.49 -11.77
CA GLY A 653 18.35 30.22 -11.31
C GLY A 653 17.44 29.01 -11.62
N LEU A 654 16.13 29.15 -11.41
CA LEU A 654 15.15 28.10 -11.73
C LEU A 654 15.06 27.82 -13.24
N ILE A 655 15.18 28.85 -14.08
CA ILE A 655 15.22 28.69 -15.54
C ILE A 655 16.49 27.93 -15.96
N VAL A 656 17.64 28.26 -15.36
CA VAL A 656 18.90 27.52 -15.62
C VAL A 656 18.82 26.07 -15.15
N ALA A 657 18.23 25.81 -13.97
CA ALA A 657 18.04 24.45 -13.47
C ALA A 657 17.13 23.62 -14.40
N SER A 658 16.02 24.22 -14.87
CA SER A 658 15.12 23.58 -15.83
C SER A 658 15.81 23.27 -17.15
N PHE A 659 16.68 24.16 -17.63
CA PHE A 659 17.51 23.92 -18.81
C PHE A 659 18.46 22.73 -18.60
N MET A 660 19.14 22.62 -17.45
CA MET A 660 20.06 21.51 -17.18
C MET A 660 19.34 20.16 -17.13
N LEU A 661 18.18 20.09 -16.47
CA LEU A 661 17.36 18.88 -16.41
C LEU A 661 16.88 18.42 -17.80
N LEU A 662 16.48 19.38 -18.65
CA LEU A 662 16.06 19.07 -20.02
C LEU A 662 17.25 18.71 -20.92
N TRP A 663 18.41 19.31 -20.70
CA TRP A 663 19.64 19.03 -21.44
C TRP A 663 20.10 17.58 -21.22
N GLU A 664 20.13 17.12 -19.97
CA GLU A 664 20.51 15.72 -19.64
C GLU A 664 19.59 14.68 -20.28
N LYS A 665 18.30 15.00 -20.44
CA LYS A 665 17.32 14.09 -21.06
C LYS A 665 17.29 14.12 -22.60
N ALA A 666 17.88 15.14 -23.23
CA ALA A 666 17.77 15.35 -24.68
C ALA A 666 19.12 15.17 -25.42
N VAL A 667 20.25 15.37 -24.74
CA VAL A 667 21.58 15.40 -25.36
C VAL A 667 22.40 14.18 -24.94
N HIS A 668 22.39 13.14 -25.77
CA HIS A 668 23.10 11.89 -25.52
C HIS A 668 24.35 11.71 -26.38
N SER A 669 24.51 12.45 -27.48
CA SER A 669 25.63 12.35 -28.41
C SER A 669 26.25 13.71 -28.77
N ASN A 670 27.48 13.70 -29.30
CA ASN A 670 28.16 14.89 -29.82
C ASN A 670 27.36 15.63 -30.90
N ALA A 671 26.55 14.90 -31.69
CA ALA A 671 25.69 15.50 -32.70
C ALA A 671 24.52 16.27 -32.07
N ASN A 672 23.85 15.69 -31.07
CA ASN A 672 22.77 16.36 -30.35
C ASN A 672 23.26 17.64 -29.66
N ALA A 673 24.46 17.59 -29.08
CA ALA A 673 25.10 18.75 -28.45
C ALA A 673 25.39 19.86 -29.48
N ALA A 674 25.90 19.50 -30.67
CA ALA A 674 26.18 20.45 -31.74
C ALA A 674 24.90 21.11 -32.28
N VAL A 675 23.81 20.35 -32.44
CA VAL A 675 22.50 20.88 -32.85
C VAL A 675 21.93 21.82 -31.79
N GLY A 676 22.00 21.43 -30.52
CA GLY A 676 21.57 22.26 -29.40
C GLY A 676 22.32 23.61 -29.33
N LEU A 677 23.65 23.57 -29.44
CA LEU A 677 24.49 24.77 -29.44
C LEU A 677 24.28 25.65 -30.68
N ALA A 678 24.16 25.06 -31.86
CA ALA A 678 23.88 25.80 -33.09
C ALA A 678 22.52 26.51 -33.02
N THR A 679 21.50 25.83 -32.49
CA THR A 679 20.16 26.40 -32.32
C THR A 679 20.17 27.53 -31.28
N ALA A 680 20.90 27.35 -30.17
CA ALA A 680 21.11 28.39 -29.18
C ALA A 680 21.82 29.63 -29.77
N LEU A 681 22.82 29.45 -30.63
CA LEU A 681 23.51 30.55 -31.33
C LEU A 681 22.59 31.26 -32.33
N MET A 682 21.80 30.52 -33.11
CA MET A 682 20.83 31.07 -34.07
C MET A 682 19.83 32.00 -33.36
N VAL A 683 19.33 31.59 -32.20
CA VAL A 683 18.34 32.38 -31.44
C VAL A 683 19.01 33.48 -30.61
N GLY A 684 20.06 33.17 -29.86
CA GLY A 684 20.68 34.09 -28.90
C GLY A 684 21.56 35.16 -29.53
N VAL A 685 22.35 34.80 -30.54
CA VAL A 685 23.32 35.70 -31.18
C VAL A 685 22.75 36.28 -32.46
N PHE A 686 22.22 35.43 -33.34
CA PHE A 686 21.70 35.86 -34.64
C PHE A 686 20.26 36.37 -34.59
N ARG A 687 19.61 36.30 -33.41
CA ARG A 687 18.22 36.76 -33.17
C ARG A 687 17.24 36.21 -34.20
N MET A 688 17.48 34.99 -34.68
CA MET A 688 16.60 34.34 -35.63
C MET A 688 15.26 34.03 -34.98
N PRO A 689 14.14 34.15 -35.73
CA PRO A 689 12.84 33.70 -35.25
C PRO A 689 12.90 32.23 -34.81
N MET A 690 12.36 31.91 -33.64
CA MET A 690 12.41 30.56 -33.06
C MET A 690 11.85 29.50 -34.00
N SER A 691 10.78 29.81 -34.75
CA SER A 691 10.20 28.90 -35.74
C SER A 691 11.20 28.49 -36.82
N ILE A 692 12.02 29.42 -37.30
CA ILE A 692 13.05 29.15 -38.31
C ILE A 692 14.20 28.35 -37.70
N ALA A 693 14.61 28.71 -36.48
CA ALA A 693 15.65 27.98 -35.76
C ALA A 693 15.26 26.53 -35.46
N ILE A 694 13.98 26.26 -35.14
CA ILE A 694 13.45 24.91 -34.94
C ILE A 694 13.48 24.11 -36.25
N ILE A 695 13.03 24.70 -37.36
CA ILE A 695 13.03 24.02 -38.67
C ILE A 695 14.47 23.69 -39.09
N LEU A 696 15.38 24.66 -39.00
CA LEU A 696 16.79 24.46 -39.35
C LEU A 696 17.48 23.47 -38.40
N GLY A 697 17.21 23.55 -37.10
CA GLY A 697 17.71 22.61 -36.10
C GLY A 697 17.21 21.19 -36.34
N SER A 698 15.94 21.03 -36.76
CA SER A 698 15.36 19.73 -37.11
C SER A 698 15.98 19.14 -38.38
N ILE A 699 16.20 19.97 -39.41
CA ILE A 699 16.90 19.55 -40.63
C ILE A 699 18.35 19.16 -40.30
N LEU A 700 19.04 19.96 -39.48
CA LEU A 700 20.42 19.68 -39.07
C LEU A 700 20.50 18.40 -38.23
N GLY A 701 19.56 18.18 -37.31
CA GLY A 701 19.47 16.96 -36.50
C GLY A 701 19.18 15.72 -37.33
N PHE A 702 18.30 15.82 -38.33
CA PHE A 702 18.03 14.72 -39.27
C PHE A 702 19.28 14.39 -40.11
N LEU A 703 19.96 15.40 -40.64
CA LEU A 703 21.20 15.20 -41.41
C LEU A 703 22.31 14.59 -40.55
N LEU A 704 22.41 15.00 -39.28
CA LEU A 704 23.41 14.48 -38.34
C LEU A 704 22.94 13.20 -37.61
N SER A 705 21.85 12.58 -38.04
CA SER A 705 21.45 11.27 -37.49
C SER A 705 22.35 10.15 -38.02
N SER A 706 22.46 9.06 -37.26
CA SER A 706 23.23 7.86 -37.64
C SER A 706 22.72 7.20 -38.92
N GLU A 707 21.48 7.48 -39.33
CA GLU A 707 20.89 6.99 -40.58
C GLU A 707 21.35 7.75 -41.83
N VAL A 708 21.86 8.98 -41.69
CA VAL A 708 22.15 9.87 -42.82
C VAL A 708 23.65 10.19 -42.96
N PHE A 709 24.30 10.65 -41.88
CA PHE A 709 25.75 10.89 -41.85
C PHE A 709 26.33 10.28 -40.57
N ASP A 710 26.90 9.08 -40.70
CA ASP A 710 27.61 8.36 -39.63
C ASP A 710 28.98 8.99 -39.32
N LEU A 711 28.94 10.19 -38.73
CA LEU A 711 30.11 10.96 -38.33
C LEU A 711 30.62 10.51 -36.95
N GLY A 712 30.97 9.22 -36.80
CA GLY A 712 31.71 8.69 -35.65
C GLY A 712 31.24 9.20 -34.29
N GLN A 713 29.93 9.10 -34.03
CA GLN A 713 29.31 9.64 -32.82
C GLN A 713 29.73 8.80 -31.62
N LYS A 714 30.20 9.47 -30.57
CA LYS A 714 30.35 8.85 -29.24
C LYS A 714 29.20 9.33 -28.39
N ASP A 715 28.45 8.38 -27.84
CA ASP A 715 27.47 8.67 -26.82
C ASP A 715 28.19 9.04 -25.52
N PHE A 716 27.68 10.05 -24.84
CA PHE A 716 28.23 10.51 -23.57
C PHE A 716 28.00 9.50 -22.43
N CYS A 717 27.11 8.53 -22.63
CA CYS A 717 26.63 7.59 -21.60
C CYS A 717 26.96 6.11 -21.86
N THR A 718 27.89 5.79 -22.77
CA THR A 718 28.48 4.44 -22.83
C THR A 718 29.79 4.39 -22.04
N PRO A 719 30.01 3.44 -21.12
CA PRO A 719 31.33 3.21 -20.53
C PRO A 719 32.38 2.81 -21.58
#